data_AF-A0A1I8P431-F1
#
_entry.id   AF-A0A1I8P431-F1
#
_cell.length_a   1.000
_cell.length_b   1.000
_cell.length_c   1.000
_cell.angle_alpha   90.00
_cell.angle_beta   90.00
_cell.angle_gamma   90.00
#
_symmetry.space_group_name_H-M   'P 1'
#
loop_
_entity.id
_entity.type
_entity.pdbx_description
1 polymer ?
#
loop_
_entity_poly.entity_id
_entity_poly.type
_entity_poly.pdbx_seq_one_letter_code
_entity_poly.pdbx_strand_id
1 'polypeptide(L)'
;MHFPRLKSLLTLVICSLFVLSLPENVNCANKKGSPSANSAPAAPVEPEAVIEEVSAKQLEKLLADKDYVAVFWYARSCVTCDKVLAELEKIDDDTDSFGVDFVKINDKRLAKQYGIKNFPALTYFREKEPIIYDGDLMDEEGVLDFLTSLEAMDLPDRIEEVNAKILLKIIEDTDFVAVLFYDKDQKKSQKVLAELENIDDECDQNDIAFVKIDDDSEAKEWGIDEIPSIVLYERGIPHVYEGDLMKEDELLGWLVHQKRYSEIPEVTDEMKDKLVESTEHLAVIFYDKDDKQDIRILNELENIDDELEKEGIVIVRIDNTAEAKEYGLDHLPALIYYENKIPAMYEGDLMNEDEVLEWLILQKKTATIEEVTDEILANLINDHEYVVVFFTGPCEPGEKCDKTLATLETIDDELDETGIIFVTTEDTNIAKKHNIKIYPQLVFFRNRDPLLFTGDLEDEDEVLAWITDEDTLEIPGKIEEVNVKMLDKILAENDHVVVFFYAEGDKKAQKILNELENIDDECEEKDIDFIKTSDDDIQKEYDLASLPALAFYRHKFRTIYTGDLMKEEEILEWVLELHESTADVIESVDRKTLQVLINDVEHLAVFFYDDKCESCSDILEELENIDDDTDKHGIQFVKSNDVKLAHEIGIFAFPALVYYETGVPIMYDGNLKNEDRVLQWLINQRNDDCFYVGLGHEGRSAKRGNSVPDQFQPFQCCPTKLEKSTKVPKMTAQRIGQGNAGDDKRPQPGNFQFGKPDSTPIKSTPKSSSSAKGKKAAGAKKASGKASKKAVVESDEDDDDDDDDDDDDHDDDDDDDDDDDDDKSKQKLVKVSYASSRKATAKKPDAKPAPAASVKTASAKASKKTLAKNEDKLNVRTGINYLHKRLKHLYDLIFQDISL
;
A
#
# COMPACT_ATOMS: atom_id res chain seq x y z
N MET A 1 12.58 -43.52 -29.76
CA MET A 1 11.77 -44.06 -30.88
C MET A 1 10.50 -43.23 -30.92
N HIS A 2 10.27 -42.42 -31.97
CA HIS A 2 9.24 -42.71 -32.99
C HIS A 2 7.86 -42.96 -32.34
N PHE A 3 6.93 -41.99 -32.22
CA PHE A 3 6.36 -41.06 -33.23
C PHE A 3 5.84 -41.80 -34.49
N PRO A 4 4.61 -41.49 -34.95
CA PRO A 4 4.46 -40.32 -35.83
C PRO A 4 3.24 -39.39 -35.57
N ARG A 5 3.41 -38.12 -35.95
CA ARG A 5 2.35 -37.12 -36.24
C ARG A 5 2.00 -37.14 -37.74
N LEU A 6 0.85 -36.57 -38.12
CA LEU A 6 0.61 -35.75 -39.34
C LEU A 6 -0.73 -35.00 -39.10
N LYS A 7 -0.86 -33.66 -39.14
CA LYS A 7 -0.62 -32.66 -40.21
C LYS A 7 -1.44 -32.95 -41.49
N SER A 8 -1.98 -31.97 -42.22
CA SER A 8 -2.31 -30.53 -42.03
C SER A 8 -2.91 -30.03 -43.36
N LEU A 9 -3.80 -29.02 -43.39
CA LEU A 9 -3.82 -27.96 -44.44
C LEU A 9 -4.85 -26.84 -44.19
N LEU A 10 -4.50 -25.66 -44.66
CA LEU A 10 -5.19 -24.36 -44.57
C LEU A 10 -5.63 -23.91 -45.98
N THR A 11 -6.81 -23.27 -46.15
CA THR A 11 -7.07 -22.13 -47.09
C THR A 11 -8.55 -21.69 -47.09
N LEU A 12 -8.87 -20.58 -46.39
CA LEU A 12 -9.35 -19.27 -46.91
C LEU A 12 -10.38 -19.16 -48.08
N VAL A 13 -11.26 -18.13 -47.96
CA VAL A 13 -12.06 -17.36 -48.97
C VAL A 13 -13.59 -17.60 -49.11
N ILE A 14 -14.36 -16.69 -48.50
CA ILE A 14 -15.53 -15.90 -49.00
C ILE A 14 -16.62 -16.58 -49.89
N CYS A 15 -17.91 -16.56 -49.48
CA CYS A 15 -18.99 -15.71 -50.09
C CYS A 15 -20.44 -15.98 -49.57
N SER A 16 -21.01 -15.00 -48.87
CA SER A 16 -22.36 -14.38 -48.98
C SER A 16 -23.69 -15.14 -49.29
N LEU A 17 -24.76 -14.67 -48.60
CA LEU A 17 -26.19 -14.53 -48.99
C LEU A 17 -27.30 -15.43 -48.35
N PHE A 18 -28.13 -14.77 -47.52
CA PHE A 18 -29.62 -14.75 -47.50
C PHE A 18 -30.48 -16.04 -47.49
N VAL A 19 -31.33 -16.15 -46.45
CA VAL A 19 -32.76 -16.53 -46.58
C VAL A 19 -33.61 -15.61 -45.67
N LEU A 20 -34.82 -15.24 -46.11
CA LEU A 20 -35.81 -14.36 -45.43
C LEU A 20 -36.84 -15.22 -44.64
N SER A 21 -37.76 -14.72 -43.80
CA SER A 21 -38.88 -13.85 -44.21
C SER A 21 -39.94 -13.58 -43.12
N LEU A 22 -40.19 -12.28 -42.84
CA LEU A 22 -41.49 -11.61 -42.55
C LEU A 22 -42.36 -12.01 -41.34
N PRO A 23 -43.04 -10.99 -40.77
CA PRO A 23 -44.52 -10.94 -40.83
C PRO A 23 -45.08 -9.66 -41.50
N GLU A 24 -46.37 -9.67 -41.89
CA GLU A 24 -47.11 -8.52 -42.45
C GLU A 24 -48.43 -8.25 -41.71
N ASN A 25 -48.78 -6.97 -41.51
CA ASN A 25 -50.04 -6.27 -41.90
C ASN A 25 -50.18 -4.96 -41.07
N VAL A 26 -49.92 -3.73 -41.55
CA VAL A 26 -50.43 -2.96 -42.72
C VAL A 26 -51.77 -2.23 -42.47
N ASN A 27 -51.70 -0.91 -42.20
CA ASN A 27 -52.53 0.21 -42.75
C ASN A 27 -52.41 1.51 -41.90
N CYS A 28 -52.50 2.75 -42.40
CA CYS A 28 -52.64 3.26 -43.78
C CYS A 28 -52.23 4.76 -43.92
N ALA A 29 -51.73 5.17 -45.10
CA ALA A 29 -51.93 6.49 -45.77
C ALA A 29 -51.42 7.83 -45.12
N ASN A 30 -50.94 8.87 -45.83
CA ASN A 30 -50.56 9.05 -47.26
C ASN A 30 -49.71 10.33 -47.53
N LYS A 31 -48.72 10.22 -48.43
CA LYS A 31 -48.21 11.25 -49.41
C LYS A 31 -47.53 12.58 -48.97
N LYS A 32 -46.21 12.59 -49.26
CA LYS A 32 -45.45 13.51 -50.18
C LYS A 32 -45.05 14.94 -49.73
N GLY A 33 -43.73 15.10 -49.57
CA GLY A 33 -42.95 16.33 -49.80
C GLY A 33 -41.44 16.03 -49.75
N SER A 34 -40.60 16.65 -50.59
CA SER A 34 -39.13 16.51 -50.61
C SER A 34 -38.47 17.58 -51.51
N PRO A 35 -37.13 17.79 -51.52
CA PRO A 35 -36.08 17.41 -50.54
C PRO A 35 -35.17 18.59 -50.11
N SER A 36 -34.35 18.43 -49.05
CA SER A 36 -32.94 18.91 -49.02
C SER A 36 -32.15 18.46 -47.77
N ALA A 37 -31.06 17.71 -48.00
CA ALA A 37 -29.72 17.77 -47.38
C ALA A 37 -29.48 17.96 -45.86
N ASN A 38 -28.51 17.16 -45.37
CA ASN A 38 -27.55 17.43 -44.29
C ASN A 38 -27.99 17.44 -42.81
N SER A 39 -28.07 16.24 -42.22
CA SER A 39 -27.24 15.87 -41.06
C SER A 39 -27.15 14.33 -40.97
N ALA A 40 -25.98 13.79 -40.60
CA ALA A 40 -25.90 12.42 -40.10
C ALA A 40 -26.35 12.42 -38.63
N PRO A 41 -26.97 11.34 -38.11
CA PRO A 41 -27.30 11.25 -36.70
C PRO A 41 -26.01 11.18 -35.86
N ALA A 42 -26.03 11.82 -34.69
CA ALA A 42 -25.05 11.54 -33.64
C ALA A 42 -25.21 10.09 -33.15
N ALA A 43 -24.22 9.60 -32.41
CA ALA A 43 -24.34 8.37 -31.64
C ALA A 43 -25.54 8.46 -30.65
N PRO A 44 -26.11 7.33 -30.20
CA PRO A 44 -27.01 7.35 -29.05
C PRO A 44 -26.28 7.97 -27.86
N VAL A 45 -26.84 9.03 -27.30
CA VAL A 45 -26.53 9.43 -25.93
C VAL A 45 -27.24 8.41 -25.05
N GLU A 46 -26.50 7.77 -24.16
CA GLU A 46 -27.09 6.84 -23.19
C GLU A 46 -27.99 7.64 -22.22
N PRO A 47 -29.09 7.06 -21.70
CA PRO A 47 -29.97 7.80 -20.80
C PRO A 47 -29.20 8.18 -19.54
N GLU A 48 -29.16 9.47 -19.23
CA GLU A 48 -28.72 9.98 -17.93
C GLU A 48 -29.54 9.27 -16.81
N ALA A 49 -28.88 8.85 -15.73
CA ALA A 49 -29.54 8.26 -14.56
C ALA A 49 -30.50 9.29 -13.92
N VAL A 50 -31.76 8.90 -13.70
CA VAL A 50 -32.84 9.81 -13.30
C VAL A 50 -33.93 9.04 -12.53
N ILE A 51 -33.81 9.00 -11.18
CA ILE A 51 -34.76 8.53 -10.16
C ILE A 51 -36.22 8.48 -10.68
N GLU A 52 -36.87 7.31 -10.75
CA GLU A 52 -38.17 7.22 -11.46
C GLU A 52 -39.31 8.01 -10.78
N GLU A 53 -40.15 8.73 -11.56
CA GLU A 53 -41.40 9.32 -11.02
C GLU A 53 -42.53 8.27 -10.94
N VAL A 54 -42.84 7.83 -9.71
CA VAL A 54 -43.86 6.82 -9.44
C VAL A 54 -45.21 7.42 -9.03
N SER A 55 -46.30 6.79 -9.50
CA SER A 55 -47.64 7.05 -8.93
C SER A 55 -47.84 6.26 -7.63
N ALA A 56 -48.78 6.69 -6.79
CA ALA A 56 -49.12 6.03 -5.53
C ALA A 56 -49.39 4.51 -5.66
N LYS A 57 -49.85 4.03 -6.83
CA LYS A 57 -50.09 2.60 -7.11
C LYS A 57 -48.85 1.83 -7.58
N GLN A 58 -47.85 2.53 -8.11
CA GLN A 58 -46.55 1.94 -8.38
C GLN A 58 -45.79 1.80 -7.07
N LEU A 59 -45.80 2.84 -6.21
CA LEU A 59 -45.22 2.76 -4.87
C LEU A 59 -45.88 1.67 -4.00
N GLU A 60 -47.22 1.57 -3.99
CA GLU A 60 -47.96 0.48 -3.31
C GLU A 60 -47.59 -0.93 -3.83
N LYS A 61 -47.06 -1.04 -5.06
CA LYS A 61 -46.55 -2.30 -5.62
C LYS A 61 -45.07 -2.52 -5.31
N LEU A 62 -44.23 -1.48 -5.42
CA LEU A 62 -42.80 -1.57 -5.07
C LEU A 62 -42.63 -2.01 -3.62
N LEU A 63 -43.31 -1.35 -2.68
CA LEU A 63 -43.35 -1.74 -1.26
C LEU A 63 -43.97 -3.13 -0.98
N ALA A 64 -44.48 -3.84 -1.99
CA ALA A 64 -45.00 -5.20 -1.88
C ALA A 64 -44.17 -6.25 -2.63
N ASP A 65 -43.27 -5.82 -3.52
CA ASP A 65 -42.41 -6.66 -4.37
C ASP A 65 -40.91 -6.48 -4.07
N LYS A 66 -40.55 -5.45 -3.29
CA LYS A 66 -39.20 -5.06 -2.86
C LYS A 66 -39.23 -4.69 -1.38
N ASP A 67 -38.09 -4.90 -0.73
CA ASP A 67 -37.97 -4.79 0.72
C ASP A 67 -37.35 -3.46 1.15
N TYR A 68 -36.36 -2.93 0.44
CA TYR A 68 -35.77 -1.61 0.69
C TYR A 68 -36.08 -0.63 -0.45
N VAL A 69 -36.72 0.51 -0.13
CA VAL A 69 -37.14 1.53 -1.14
C VAL A 69 -36.95 2.96 -0.60
N ALA A 70 -36.16 3.77 -1.29
CA ALA A 70 -35.95 5.19 -0.98
C ALA A 70 -36.99 6.06 -1.73
N VAL A 71 -37.72 6.91 -1.00
CA VAL A 71 -38.85 7.70 -1.56
C VAL A 71 -38.64 9.20 -1.38
N PHE A 72 -38.30 9.89 -2.47
CA PHE A 72 -38.17 11.35 -2.50
C PHE A 72 -39.54 12.04 -2.66
N TRP A 73 -40.02 12.68 -1.60
CA TRP A 73 -41.26 13.45 -1.59
C TRP A 73 -41.02 14.89 -2.06
N TYR A 74 -41.54 15.21 -3.24
CA TYR A 74 -41.37 16.54 -3.83
C TYR A 74 -42.71 17.23 -4.14
N ALA A 75 -42.64 18.52 -4.51
CA ALA A 75 -43.81 19.35 -4.70
C ALA A 75 -43.59 20.44 -5.74
N ARG A 76 -44.52 20.61 -6.70
CA ARG A 76 -44.50 21.69 -7.73
C ARG A 76 -44.59 23.14 -7.23
N SER A 77 -44.43 23.35 -5.93
CA SER A 77 -44.41 24.64 -5.24
C SER A 77 -43.18 24.81 -4.34
N CYS A 78 -42.25 23.85 -4.44
CA CYS A 78 -40.96 23.82 -3.78
C CYS A 78 -39.96 24.57 -4.68
N VAL A 79 -38.96 25.23 -4.07
CA VAL A 79 -37.91 25.98 -4.82
C VAL A 79 -36.54 25.33 -4.66
N THR A 80 -36.38 24.47 -3.65
CA THR A 80 -35.16 23.71 -3.36
C THR A 80 -35.21 22.26 -3.84
N CYS A 81 -36.40 21.71 -4.12
CA CYS A 81 -36.54 20.30 -4.54
C CYS A 81 -35.81 20.02 -5.85
N ASP A 82 -35.80 20.96 -6.80
CA ASP A 82 -35.09 20.83 -8.08
C ASP A 82 -33.56 20.91 -7.94
N LYS A 83 -33.05 21.28 -6.75
CA LYS A 83 -31.62 21.24 -6.40
C LYS A 83 -31.28 19.94 -5.69
N VAL A 84 -31.98 19.66 -4.59
CA VAL A 84 -31.87 18.41 -3.83
C VAL A 84 -31.97 17.20 -4.77
N LEU A 85 -32.91 17.22 -5.71
CA LEU A 85 -33.03 16.14 -6.70
C LEU A 85 -31.78 15.96 -7.56
N ALA A 86 -31.06 17.03 -7.92
CA ALA A 86 -29.85 16.96 -8.73
C ALA A 86 -28.58 16.58 -7.93
N GLU A 87 -28.63 16.66 -6.60
CA GLU A 87 -27.62 16.04 -5.74
C GLU A 87 -27.96 14.55 -5.54
N LEU A 88 -29.22 14.21 -5.25
CA LEU A 88 -29.70 12.83 -5.10
C LEU A 88 -29.61 11.98 -6.38
N GLU A 89 -29.78 12.57 -7.56
CA GLU A 89 -29.65 11.89 -8.86
C GLU A 89 -28.19 11.46 -9.17
N LYS A 90 -27.20 11.81 -8.33
CA LYS A 90 -25.82 11.28 -8.42
C LYS A 90 -25.66 9.92 -7.76
N ILE A 91 -26.35 9.69 -6.64
CA ILE A 91 -26.29 8.45 -5.83
C ILE A 91 -27.35 7.43 -6.25
N ASP A 92 -28.12 7.71 -7.31
CA ASP A 92 -29.16 6.84 -7.87
C ASP A 92 -28.57 5.45 -8.20
N ASP A 93 -27.54 5.44 -9.06
CA ASP A 93 -26.80 4.22 -9.45
C ASP A 93 -26.13 3.52 -8.25
N ASP A 94 -25.61 4.27 -7.27
CA ASP A 94 -25.00 3.70 -6.06
C ASP A 94 -26.05 2.98 -5.21
N THR A 95 -27.17 3.63 -4.91
CA THR A 95 -28.28 3.05 -4.11
C THR A 95 -28.90 1.82 -4.78
N ASP A 96 -29.09 1.83 -6.11
CA ASP A 96 -29.53 0.65 -6.86
C ASP A 96 -28.49 -0.47 -6.77
N SER A 97 -27.18 -0.15 -6.71
CA SER A 97 -26.10 -1.13 -6.53
C SER A 97 -26.04 -1.75 -5.13
N PHE A 98 -26.50 -1.02 -4.11
CA PHE A 98 -26.77 -1.55 -2.76
C PHE A 98 -28.18 -2.18 -2.63
N GLY A 99 -28.96 -2.24 -3.71
CA GLY A 99 -30.27 -2.91 -3.75
C GLY A 99 -31.45 -2.09 -3.23
N VAL A 100 -31.30 -0.77 -3.06
CA VAL A 100 -32.33 0.15 -2.56
C VAL A 100 -32.97 0.90 -3.74
N ASP A 101 -34.19 0.54 -4.15
CA ASP A 101 -34.86 1.23 -5.27
C ASP A 101 -35.13 2.72 -4.94
N PHE A 102 -34.53 3.65 -5.67
CA PHE A 102 -34.77 5.08 -5.47
C PHE A 102 -35.89 5.62 -6.40
N VAL A 103 -36.95 6.19 -5.81
CA VAL A 103 -38.10 6.73 -6.56
C VAL A 103 -38.58 8.10 -6.05
N LYS A 104 -39.12 8.93 -6.95
CA LYS A 104 -39.66 10.26 -6.63
C LYS A 104 -41.18 10.37 -6.83
N ILE A 105 -41.87 11.11 -5.95
CA ILE A 105 -43.34 11.16 -5.94
C ILE A 105 -43.93 12.53 -5.55
N ASN A 106 -45.01 12.92 -6.25
CA ASN A 106 -45.65 14.25 -6.16
C ASN A 106 -47.06 14.22 -5.55
N ASP A 107 -47.37 13.27 -4.64
CA ASP A 107 -48.70 13.18 -4.00
C ASP A 107 -48.72 13.76 -2.57
N LYS A 108 -49.16 15.03 -2.48
CA LYS A 108 -49.34 15.77 -1.21
C LYS A 108 -50.43 15.21 -0.27
N ARG A 109 -51.18 14.17 -0.66
CA ARG A 109 -52.09 13.42 0.22
C ARG A 109 -51.38 12.22 0.81
N LEU A 110 -50.69 11.44 -0.04
CA LEU A 110 -49.95 10.25 0.40
C LEU A 110 -48.80 10.63 1.33
N ALA A 111 -48.02 11.67 0.98
CA ALA A 111 -46.99 12.24 1.85
C ALA A 111 -47.53 12.54 3.28
N LYS A 112 -48.75 13.08 3.36
CA LYS A 112 -49.42 13.39 4.64
C LYS A 112 -49.94 12.17 5.41
N GLN A 113 -50.06 11.01 4.76
CA GLN A 113 -50.35 9.75 5.44
C GLN A 113 -49.09 9.23 6.12
N TYR A 114 -47.94 9.29 5.44
CA TYR A 114 -46.60 9.02 5.98
C TYR A 114 -46.00 10.20 6.78
N GLY A 115 -46.83 11.00 7.45
CA GLY A 115 -46.38 12.05 8.38
C GLY A 115 -45.72 13.31 7.78
N ILE A 116 -45.34 13.30 6.50
CA ILE A 116 -44.63 14.38 5.80
C ILE A 116 -45.47 15.67 5.76
N LYS A 117 -44.85 16.77 6.23
CA LYS A 117 -45.47 18.11 6.34
C LYS A 117 -44.76 19.17 5.49
N ASN A 118 -43.45 19.02 5.32
CA ASN A 118 -42.56 19.91 4.57
C ASN A 118 -42.14 19.23 3.25
N PHE A 119 -41.55 19.98 2.33
CA PHE A 119 -40.99 19.50 1.07
C PHE A 119 -39.74 20.34 0.75
N PRO A 120 -38.60 19.75 0.32
CA PRO A 120 -38.37 18.31 0.10
C PRO A 120 -38.42 17.50 1.41
N ALA A 121 -38.52 16.18 1.27
CA ALA A 121 -38.32 15.20 2.34
C ALA A 121 -37.98 13.84 1.71
N LEU A 122 -37.17 13.03 2.38
CA LEU A 122 -36.90 11.64 2.02
C LEU A 122 -37.66 10.71 3.00
N THR A 123 -37.99 9.51 2.56
CA THR A 123 -38.46 8.43 3.44
C THR A 123 -37.90 7.13 2.92
N TYR A 124 -37.11 6.46 3.75
CA TYR A 124 -36.65 5.11 3.50
C TYR A 124 -37.73 4.15 4.04
N PHE A 125 -38.12 3.19 3.22
CA PHE A 125 -39.03 2.13 3.60
C PHE A 125 -38.23 0.84 3.67
N ARG A 126 -38.17 0.27 4.87
CA ARG A 126 -37.64 -1.08 5.09
C ARG A 126 -38.81 -2.00 5.40
N GLU A 127 -39.00 -2.97 4.52
CA GLU A 127 -40.01 -4.01 4.58
C GLU A 127 -41.47 -3.54 4.73
N LYS A 128 -41.73 -2.27 4.35
CA LYS A 128 -42.97 -1.46 4.43
C LYS A 128 -43.04 -0.47 5.60
N GLU A 129 -42.17 -0.55 6.60
CA GLU A 129 -42.12 0.42 7.71
C GLU A 129 -41.29 1.67 7.34
N PRO A 130 -41.85 2.89 7.46
CA PRO A 130 -41.21 4.12 7.01
C PRO A 130 -40.38 4.81 8.10
N ILE A 131 -39.11 5.10 7.80
CA ILE A 131 -38.28 6.05 8.53
C ILE A 131 -38.07 7.33 7.69
N ILE A 132 -38.14 8.49 8.34
CA ILE A 132 -38.04 9.80 7.69
C ILE A 132 -36.68 10.40 8.04
N TYR A 133 -35.80 10.52 7.05
CA TYR A 133 -34.52 11.20 7.19
C TYR A 133 -34.72 12.68 7.59
N ASP A 134 -33.97 13.15 8.59
CA ASP A 134 -34.04 14.53 9.11
C ASP A 134 -32.73 15.33 9.01
N GLY A 135 -31.70 14.76 8.39
CA GLY A 135 -30.46 15.44 7.96
C GLY A 135 -30.65 16.39 6.77
N ASP A 136 -29.55 16.83 6.14
CA ASP A 136 -29.62 17.74 4.99
C ASP A 136 -29.65 16.96 3.67
N LEU A 137 -30.71 17.14 2.88
CA LEU A 137 -30.86 16.51 1.56
C LEU A 137 -30.02 17.20 0.46
N MET A 138 -29.16 18.16 0.84
CA MET A 138 -28.11 18.72 -0.01
C MET A 138 -26.75 18.04 0.21
N ASP A 139 -26.69 17.04 1.09
CA ASP A 139 -25.52 16.22 1.43
C ASP A 139 -25.76 14.82 0.87
N GLU A 140 -25.13 14.49 -0.27
CA GLU A 140 -25.34 13.22 -0.96
C GLU A 140 -24.67 12.04 -0.24
N GLU A 141 -23.45 12.25 0.29
CA GLU A 141 -22.73 11.29 1.13
C GLU A 141 -23.54 10.96 2.38
N GLY A 142 -24.00 11.98 3.12
CA GLY A 142 -24.82 11.82 4.32
C GLY A 142 -26.24 11.28 4.09
N VAL A 143 -26.69 11.15 2.83
CA VAL A 143 -27.94 10.45 2.46
C VAL A 143 -27.65 9.01 2.04
N LEU A 144 -26.60 8.76 1.24
CA LEU A 144 -26.19 7.41 0.85
C LEU A 144 -25.80 6.57 2.07
N ASP A 145 -25.09 7.16 3.03
CA ASP A 145 -24.73 6.51 4.29
C ASP A 145 -25.97 6.09 5.09
N PHE A 146 -26.93 7.00 5.28
CA PHE A 146 -28.21 6.69 5.92
C PHE A 146 -29.05 5.63 5.17
N LEU A 147 -28.93 5.53 3.84
CA LEU A 147 -29.63 4.51 3.06
C LEU A 147 -28.92 3.13 3.09
N THR A 148 -27.72 3.05 3.68
CA THR A 148 -26.89 1.85 3.77
C THR A 148 -26.48 1.48 5.20
N SER A 149 -26.94 2.20 6.23
CA SER A 149 -26.56 1.97 7.63
C SER A 149 -27.51 1.04 8.39
N LEU A 150 -26.96 0.23 9.30
CA LEU A 150 -27.72 -0.68 10.17
C LEU A 150 -28.82 0.04 10.96
N GLU A 151 -28.52 1.17 11.59
CA GLU A 151 -29.50 1.97 12.36
C GLU A 151 -30.73 2.41 11.54
N ALA A 152 -30.60 2.49 10.20
CA ALA A 152 -31.69 2.82 9.31
C ALA A 152 -32.44 1.60 8.77
N MET A 153 -31.83 0.40 8.85
CA MET A 153 -32.39 -0.90 8.45
C MET A 153 -33.16 -1.59 9.59
N ASP A 154 -32.64 -1.51 10.84
CA ASP A 154 -33.20 -2.01 12.13
C ASP A 154 -34.73 -2.11 12.16
N LEU A 155 -35.25 -3.31 12.42
CA LEU A 155 -36.62 -3.58 12.84
C LEU A 155 -36.67 -4.54 14.06
N PRO A 156 -37.37 -4.19 15.16
CA PRO A 156 -37.41 -5.02 16.37
C PRO A 156 -38.14 -6.36 16.17
N ASP A 157 -37.76 -7.36 16.97
CA ASP A 157 -38.11 -8.77 16.78
C ASP A 157 -37.72 -9.34 15.37
N ARG A 158 -36.71 -8.80 14.64
CA ARG A 158 -36.44 -9.20 13.24
C ARG A 158 -35.08 -8.83 12.54
N ILE A 159 -34.03 -9.63 12.74
CA ILE A 159 -32.82 -9.85 11.90
C ILE A 159 -32.91 -9.25 10.47
N GLU A 160 -32.04 -8.32 10.07
CA GLU A 160 -32.08 -7.66 8.75
C GLU A 160 -31.67 -8.57 7.56
N GLU A 161 -32.30 -8.39 6.40
CA GLU A 161 -31.85 -9.01 5.14
C GLU A 161 -30.80 -8.12 4.45
N VAL A 162 -29.61 -8.66 4.18
CA VAL A 162 -28.52 -7.93 3.51
C VAL A 162 -28.10 -8.62 2.20
N ASN A 163 -27.48 -7.85 1.31
CA ASN A 163 -26.77 -8.36 0.14
C ASN A 163 -25.26 -8.23 0.34
N ALA A 164 -24.45 -8.90 -0.48
CA ALA A 164 -22.98 -8.92 -0.40
C ALA A 164 -22.34 -7.54 -0.17
N LYS A 165 -22.75 -6.50 -0.89
CA LYS A 165 -22.19 -5.15 -0.71
C LYS A 165 -22.50 -4.54 0.66
N ILE A 166 -23.75 -4.67 1.10
CA ILE A 166 -24.18 -4.18 2.41
C ILE A 166 -23.49 -5.00 3.52
N LEU A 167 -23.38 -6.32 3.34
CA LEU A 167 -22.68 -7.23 4.26
C LEU A 167 -21.21 -6.84 4.44
N LEU A 168 -20.47 -6.57 3.35
CA LEU A 168 -19.08 -6.14 3.42
C LEU A 168 -18.93 -4.81 4.16
N LYS A 169 -19.74 -3.78 3.84
CA LYS A 169 -19.74 -2.50 4.58
C LYS A 169 -20.04 -2.72 6.08
N ILE A 170 -21.00 -3.57 6.40
CA ILE A 170 -21.37 -3.87 7.80
C ILE A 170 -20.20 -4.51 8.57
N ILE A 171 -19.48 -5.45 7.94
CA ILE A 171 -18.32 -6.13 8.53
C ILE A 171 -17.13 -5.15 8.73
N GLU A 172 -17.02 -4.12 7.90
CA GLU A 172 -16.03 -3.04 8.02
C GLU A 172 -16.40 -2.00 9.09
N ASP A 173 -17.68 -1.57 9.15
CA ASP A 173 -18.17 -0.52 10.05
C ASP A 173 -18.45 -1.01 11.49
N THR A 174 -18.56 -2.32 11.75
CA THR A 174 -19.16 -2.87 12.99
C THR A 174 -18.26 -3.90 13.70
N ASP A 175 -17.96 -3.67 14.99
CA ASP A 175 -17.10 -4.55 15.80
C ASP A 175 -17.58 -6.02 15.86
N PHE A 176 -18.90 -6.27 15.86
CA PHE A 176 -19.49 -7.61 16.02
C PHE A 176 -20.74 -7.81 15.16
N VAL A 177 -20.67 -8.75 14.21
CA VAL A 177 -21.76 -9.03 13.25
C VAL A 177 -22.03 -10.54 13.17
N ALA A 178 -23.19 -10.98 13.65
CA ALA A 178 -23.68 -12.34 13.41
C ALA A 178 -24.39 -12.41 12.04
N VAL A 179 -23.99 -13.34 11.19
CA VAL A 179 -24.45 -13.46 9.80
C VAL A 179 -25.04 -14.85 9.55
N LEU A 180 -26.34 -14.90 9.30
CA LEU A 180 -27.08 -16.09 8.90
C LEU A 180 -27.06 -16.27 7.38
N PHE A 181 -26.13 -17.09 6.88
CA PHE A 181 -26.13 -17.55 5.49
C PHE A 181 -27.24 -18.58 5.30
N TYR A 182 -28.19 -18.36 4.39
CA TYR A 182 -29.38 -19.20 4.26
C TYR A 182 -29.93 -19.32 2.83
N ASP A 183 -31.03 -20.07 2.68
CA ASP A 183 -31.81 -20.22 1.44
C ASP A 183 -33.31 -20.09 1.81
N LYS A 184 -34.02 -19.14 1.22
CA LYS A 184 -35.41 -18.79 1.51
C LYS A 184 -36.45 -19.79 0.99
N ASP A 185 -36.10 -20.59 -0.01
CA ASP A 185 -36.90 -21.74 -0.46
C ASP A 185 -36.61 -23.00 0.40
N GLN A 186 -35.50 -23.03 1.15
CA GLN A 186 -35.11 -24.16 2.00
C GLN A 186 -35.91 -24.29 3.30
N LYS A 187 -36.39 -25.50 3.59
CA LYS A 187 -37.19 -25.81 4.79
C LYS A 187 -36.42 -26.13 6.08
N LYS A 188 -35.08 -26.16 6.06
CA LYS A 188 -34.25 -26.14 7.28
C LYS A 188 -33.93 -24.68 7.61
N SER A 189 -33.40 -23.91 6.65
CA SER A 189 -33.25 -22.44 6.75
C SER A 189 -34.49 -21.70 7.28
N GLN A 190 -35.65 -21.88 6.64
CA GLN A 190 -36.93 -21.26 7.05
C GLN A 190 -37.50 -21.76 8.39
N LYS A 191 -36.81 -22.66 9.09
CA LYS A 191 -37.08 -22.97 10.50
C LYS A 191 -36.05 -22.34 11.40
N VAL A 192 -34.77 -22.52 11.08
CA VAL A 192 -33.65 -21.89 11.80
C VAL A 192 -33.92 -20.40 11.98
N LEU A 193 -34.22 -19.68 10.89
CA LEU A 193 -34.59 -18.26 10.95
C LEU A 193 -35.73 -17.98 11.95
N ALA A 194 -36.78 -18.80 12.00
CA ALA A 194 -37.93 -18.61 12.87
C ALA A 194 -37.74 -19.06 14.34
N GLU A 195 -36.59 -19.67 14.67
CA GLU A 195 -36.12 -19.79 16.05
C GLU A 195 -35.11 -18.66 16.35
N LEU A 196 -34.20 -18.31 15.41
CA LEU A 196 -33.19 -17.27 15.62
C LEU A 196 -33.77 -15.84 15.71
N GLU A 197 -34.91 -15.54 15.06
CA GLU A 197 -35.69 -14.32 15.28
C GLU A 197 -36.14 -14.13 16.76
N ASN A 198 -36.05 -15.17 17.62
CA ASN A 198 -36.35 -15.05 19.07
C ASN A 198 -35.19 -14.54 19.95
N ILE A 199 -33.97 -14.39 19.41
CA ILE A 199 -32.77 -13.91 20.17
C ILE A 199 -32.19 -12.61 19.60
N ASP A 200 -32.92 -11.98 18.70
CA ASP A 200 -32.53 -10.79 17.95
C ASP A 200 -32.39 -9.56 18.87
N ASP A 201 -33.48 -9.18 19.54
CA ASP A 201 -33.53 -8.21 20.65
C ASP A 201 -32.43 -8.48 21.71
N GLU A 202 -32.06 -9.74 21.96
CA GLU A 202 -30.99 -10.13 22.88
C GLU A 202 -29.57 -9.93 22.31
N CYS A 203 -29.35 -10.05 21.00
CA CYS A 203 -28.08 -9.74 20.34
C CYS A 203 -27.80 -8.24 20.37
N ASP A 204 -28.79 -7.41 20.02
CA ASP A 204 -28.72 -5.94 20.14
C ASP A 204 -28.42 -5.47 21.57
N GLN A 205 -29.05 -6.11 22.57
CA GLN A 205 -28.78 -5.84 23.99
C GLN A 205 -27.36 -6.20 24.46
N ASN A 206 -26.58 -6.92 23.64
CA ASN A 206 -25.16 -7.18 23.84
C ASN A 206 -24.28 -6.48 22.79
N ASP A 207 -24.82 -5.51 22.03
CA ASP A 207 -24.20 -4.83 20.88
C ASP A 207 -23.55 -5.79 19.86
N ILE A 208 -24.32 -6.77 19.38
CA ILE A 208 -23.96 -7.66 18.27
C ILE A 208 -25.04 -7.51 17.20
N ALA A 209 -24.69 -6.95 16.04
CA ALA A 209 -25.65 -6.81 14.94
C ALA A 209 -25.99 -8.19 14.36
N PHE A 210 -27.26 -8.49 14.11
CA PHE A 210 -27.68 -9.78 13.56
C PHE A 210 -28.32 -9.59 12.17
N VAL A 211 -27.65 -10.08 11.13
CA VAL A 211 -28.10 -10.00 9.74
C VAL A 211 -28.21 -11.39 9.10
N LYS A 212 -28.93 -11.48 7.98
CA LYS A 212 -29.09 -12.70 7.18
C LYS A 212 -28.92 -12.41 5.68
N ILE A 213 -28.47 -13.41 4.93
CA ILE A 213 -28.22 -13.30 3.49
C ILE A 213 -28.66 -14.56 2.74
N ASP A 214 -29.53 -14.36 1.75
CA ASP A 214 -29.99 -15.35 0.78
C ASP A 214 -29.16 -15.33 -0.51
N ASP A 215 -27.84 -15.53 -0.43
CA ASP A 215 -26.97 -15.69 -1.61
C ASP A 215 -26.10 -16.96 -1.52
N ASP A 216 -26.50 -17.94 -2.33
CA ASP A 216 -25.83 -19.23 -2.53
C ASP A 216 -24.41 -19.07 -3.13
N SER A 217 -24.09 -17.92 -3.72
CA SER A 217 -22.80 -17.59 -4.32
C SER A 217 -21.85 -17.03 -3.26
N GLU A 218 -22.29 -15.97 -2.56
CA GLU A 218 -21.56 -15.32 -1.47
C GLU A 218 -21.14 -16.35 -0.41
N ALA A 219 -22.06 -17.23 0.00
CA ALA A 219 -21.76 -18.30 0.95
C ALA A 219 -20.53 -19.14 0.53
N LYS A 220 -20.34 -19.41 -0.77
CA LYS A 220 -19.21 -20.19 -1.29
C LYS A 220 -17.94 -19.36 -1.45
N GLU A 221 -18.03 -18.05 -1.63
CA GLU A 221 -16.86 -17.15 -1.62
C GLU A 221 -16.29 -16.97 -0.19
N TRP A 222 -17.07 -17.34 0.84
CA TRP A 222 -16.63 -17.50 2.24
C TRP A 222 -16.44 -18.96 2.68
N GLY A 223 -16.36 -19.93 1.76
CA GLY A 223 -16.11 -21.36 2.09
C GLY A 223 -17.27 -22.13 2.75
N ILE A 224 -18.47 -21.56 2.80
CA ILE A 224 -19.63 -22.11 3.53
C ILE A 224 -20.39 -23.13 2.66
N ASP A 225 -19.90 -24.38 2.70
CA ASP A 225 -20.41 -25.50 1.89
C ASP A 225 -21.81 -26.02 2.33
N GLU A 226 -22.20 -25.84 3.61
CA GLU A 226 -23.51 -26.27 4.16
C GLU A 226 -24.34 -25.10 4.73
N ILE A 227 -25.45 -24.74 4.06
CA ILE A 227 -26.44 -23.76 4.55
C ILE A 227 -27.73 -24.41 5.12
N PRO A 228 -28.41 -23.80 6.12
CA PRO A 228 -28.03 -22.59 6.83
C PRO A 228 -26.82 -22.79 7.74
N SER A 229 -26.02 -21.74 7.87
CA SER A 229 -24.86 -21.61 8.77
C SER A 229 -24.87 -20.23 9.45
N ILE A 230 -24.16 -20.09 10.57
CA ILE A 230 -23.89 -18.82 11.23
C ILE A 230 -22.39 -18.57 11.24
N VAL A 231 -21.99 -17.37 10.84
CA VAL A 231 -20.64 -16.82 11.05
C VAL A 231 -20.76 -15.58 11.91
N LEU A 232 -19.96 -15.47 12.97
CA LEU A 232 -19.76 -14.22 13.70
C LEU A 232 -18.49 -13.57 13.16
N TYR A 233 -18.61 -12.36 12.62
CA TYR A 233 -17.46 -11.52 12.30
C TYR A 233 -17.16 -10.65 13.53
N GLU A 234 -15.95 -10.79 14.07
CA GLU A 234 -15.39 -9.88 15.06
C GLU A 234 -14.36 -9.00 14.36
N ARG A 235 -14.67 -7.71 14.16
CA ARG A 235 -13.76 -6.71 13.55
C ARG A 235 -13.15 -7.21 12.22
N GLY A 236 -13.99 -7.80 11.37
CA GLY A 236 -13.60 -8.44 10.11
C GLY A 236 -13.30 -9.95 10.19
N ILE A 237 -13.01 -10.50 11.37
CA ILE A 237 -12.48 -11.87 11.53
C ILE A 237 -13.62 -12.90 11.66
N PRO A 238 -13.79 -13.85 10.73
CA PRO A 238 -14.90 -14.80 10.73
C PRO A 238 -14.71 -15.95 11.73
N HIS A 239 -15.75 -16.22 12.52
CA HIS A 239 -15.86 -17.34 13.45
C HIS A 239 -17.07 -18.21 13.06
N VAL A 240 -16.85 -19.46 12.65
CA VAL A 240 -17.95 -20.36 12.22
C VAL A 240 -18.59 -21.09 13.41
N TYR A 241 -19.92 -21.11 13.47
CA TYR A 241 -20.66 -21.84 14.52
C TYR A 241 -20.98 -23.30 14.12
N GLU A 242 -20.25 -24.27 14.69
CA GLU A 242 -20.49 -25.71 14.48
C GLU A 242 -21.74 -26.28 15.21
N GLY A 243 -22.46 -25.47 16.00
CA GLY A 243 -23.52 -25.94 16.89
C GLY A 243 -24.88 -26.20 16.24
N ASP A 244 -25.86 -26.62 17.05
CA ASP A 244 -27.21 -26.91 16.58
C ASP A 244 -28.05 -25.63 16.48
N LEU A 245 -28.14 -25.07 15.27
CA LEU A 245 -28.94 -23.88 14.94
C LEU A 245 -30.46 -24.00 15.24
N MET A 246 -30.96 -25.17 15.67
CA MET A 246 -32.30 -25.32 16.25
C MET A 246 -32.36 -25.00 17.76
N LYS A 247 -31.32 -24.37 18.32
CA LYS A 247 -31.19 -24.01 19.74
C LYS A 247 -30.71 -22.57 19.93
N GLU A 248 -31.63 -21.63 19.78
CA GLU A 248 -31.42 -20.19 20.01
C GLU A 248 -30.63 -19.89 21.32
N ASP A 249 -31.00 -20.53 22.44
CA ASP A 249 -30.30 -20.46 23.75
C ASP A 249 -28.78 -20.80 23.68
N GLU A 250 -28.41 -21.83 22.90
CA GLU A 250 -27.01 -22.30 22.82
C GLU A 250 -26.19 -21.47 21.81
N LEU A 251 -26.83 -20.85 20.80
CA LEU A 251 -26.16 -19.90 19.91
C LEU A 251 -25.93 -18.54 20.59
N LEU A 252 -26.95 -17.97 21.23
CA LEU A 252 -26.82 -16.71 21.98
C LEU A 252 -25.75 -16.83 23.08
N GLY A 253 -25.69 -17.98 23.76
CA GLY A 253 -24.65 -18.29 24.73
C GLY A 253 -23.24 -18.33 24.15
N TRP A 254 -23.07 -18.70 22.88
CA TRP A 254 -21.80 -18.70 22.16
C TRP A 254 -21.43 -17.31 21.62
N LEU A 255 -22.37 -16.57 21.02
CA LEU A 255 -22.16 -15.19 20.57
C LEU A 255 -21.67 -14.29 21.72
N VAL A 256 -22.30 -14.42 22.89
CA VAL A 256 -21.94 -13.70 24.13
C VAL A 256 -20.69 -14.29 24.82
N HIS A 257 -20.19 -15.45 24.38
CA HIS A 257 -18.89 -15.99 24.80
C HIS A 257 -17.74 -15.36 24.00
N GLN A 258 -17.82 -15.41 22.67
CA GLN A 258 -16.79 -14.86 21.77
C GLN A 258 -16.52 -13.37 22.09
N LYS A 259 -17.57 -12.55 22.15
CA LYS A 259 -17.50 -11.12 22.57
C LYS A 259 -16.95 -10.87 24.00
N ARG A 260 -16.55 -11.89 24.75
CA ARG A 260 -15.98 -11.77 26.11
C ARG A 260 -14.67 -12.52 26.32
N TYR A 261 -14.31 -13.42 25.42
CA TYR A 261 -13.13 -14.28 25.51
C TYR A 261 -12.62 -14.52 24.09
N SER A 262 -11.46 -13.94 23.79
CA SER A 262 -10.72 -14.26 22.58
C SER A 262 -10.23 -15.71 22.65
N GLU A 263 -10.40 -16.44 21.57
CA GLU A 263 -9.89 -17.79 21.29
C GLU A 263 -9.49 -17.79 19.81
N ILE A 264 -8.34 -18.36 19.43
CA ILE A 264 -7.81 -18.24 18.06
C ILE A 264 -8.82 -18.85 17.05
N PRO A 265 -9.44 -18.06 16.15
CA PRO A 265 -10.54 -18.52 15.31
C PRO A 265 -10.10 -19.54 14.25
N GLU A 266 -10.96 -20.54 14.03
CA GLU A 266 -10.79 -21.58 13.01
C GLU A 266 -11.48 -21.15 11.70
N VAL A 267 -10.69 -21.02 10.64
CA VAL A 267 -11.11 -20.45 9.34
C VAL A 267 -10.96 -21.45 8.20
N THR A 268 -11.73 -21.29 7.12
CA THR A 268 -11.53 -22.06 5.87
C THR A 268 -10.38 -21.48 5.04
N ASP A 269 -9.96 -22.18 3.99
CA ASP A 269 -8.99 -21.70 2.99
C ASP A 269 -9.48 -20.40 2.32
N GLU A 270 -10.74 -20.31 1.94
CA GLU A 270 -11.32 -19.09 1.33
C GLU A 270 -11.39 -17.93 2.34
N MET A 271 -11.75 -18.21 3.60
CA MET A 271 -11.72 -17.21 4.67
C MET A 271 -10.29 -16.71 4.94
N LYS A 272 -9.29 -17.61 4.91
CA LYS A 272 -7.87 -17.30 5.02
C LYS A 272 -7.42 -16.41 3.85
N ASP A 273 -7.83 -16.68 2.62
CA ASP A 273 -7.54 -15.81 1.47
C ASP A 273 -8.16 -14.42 1.65
N LYS A 274 -9.43 -14.33 2.09
CA LYS A 274 -10.09 -13.04 2.38
C LYS A 274 -9.39 -12.24 3.47
N LEU A 275 -8.85 -12.89 4.50
CA LEU A 275 -8.04 -12.22 5.52
C LEU A 275 -6.69 -11.74 4.97
N VAL A 276 -6.02 -12.52 4.11
CA VAL A 276 -4.79 -12.05 3.42
C VAL A 276 -5.08 -10.87 2.49
N GLU A 277 -6.24 -10.83 1.83
CA GLU A 277 -6.66 -9.68 0.99
C GLU A 277 -6.90 -8.40 1.81
N SER A 278 -7.37 -8.51 3.06
CA SER A 278 -7.95 -7.39 3.84
C SER A 278 -7.19 -6.98 5.11
N THR A 279 -6.22 -7.77 5.58
CA THR A 279 -5.46 -7.49 6.81
C THR A 279 -3.97 -7.27 6.53
N GLU A 280 -3.40 -6.23 7.14
CA GLU A 280 -1.99 -5.81 6.97
C GLU A 280 -1.00 -6.82 7.58
N HIS A 281 -1.37 -7.42 8.72
CA HIS A 281 -0.54 -8.33 9.51
C HIS A 281 -1.36 -9.54 10.01
N LEU A 282 -1.11 -10.74 9.45
CA LEU A 282 -1.89 -11.95 9.71
C LEU A 282 -1.02 -13.17 10.03
N ALA A 283 -1.21 -13.79 11.18
CA ALA A 283 -0.61 -15.06 11.57
C ALA A 283 -1.59 -16.23 11.31
N VAL A 284 -1.19 -17.20 10.50
CA VAL A 284 -1.98 -18.40 10.15
C VAL A 284 -1.29 -19.66 10.69
N ILE A 285 -1.92 -20.31 11.66
CA ILE A 285 -1.49 -21.61 12.21
C ILE A 285 -2.13 -22.75 11.40
N PHE A 286 -1.31 -23.46 10.63
CA PHE A 286 -1.70 -24.72 10.00
C PHE A 286 -1.51 -25.86 11.01
N TYR A 287 -2.51 -26.73 11.19
CA TYR A 287 -2.44 -27.85 12.13
C TYR A 287 -3.28 -29.07 11.67
N ASP A 288 -3.13 -30.21 12.36
CA ASP A 288 -3.98 -31.41 12.22
C ASP A 288 -4.78 -31.65 13.51
N LYS A 289 -6.12 -31.54 13.46
CA LYS A 289 -6.97 -31.69 14.66
C LYS A 289 -7.07 -33.13 15.20
N ASP A 290 -6.63 -34.13 14.45
CA ASP A 290 -6.52 -35.52 14.92
C ASP A 290 -5.18 -35.79 15.65
N ASP A 291 -4.14 -34.94 15.49
CA ASP A 291 -2.89 -35.06 16.27
C ASP A 291 -2.93 -34.28 17.61
N LYS A 292 -2.36 -34.90 18.63
CA LYS A 292 -2.35 -34.42 20.02
C LYS A 292 -1.11 -33.58 20.34
N GLN A 293 -0.12 -33.55 19.46
CA GLN A 293 0.99 -32.63 19.55
C GLN A 293 0.57 -31.26 19.04
N ASP A 294 -0.06 -31.20 17.88
CA ASP A 294 -0.67 -30.03 17.23
C ASP A 294 -1.65 -29.31 18.16
N ILE A 295 -2.70 -30.02 18.62
CA ILE A 295 -3.66 -29.48 19.59
C ILE A 295 -2.97 -29.00 20.89
N ARG A 296 -1.88 -29.65 21.32
CA ARG A 296 -1.13 -29.17 22.49
C ARG A 296 -0.40 -27.87 22.20
N ILE A 297 0.31 -27.77 21.09
CA ILE A 297 1.02 -26.55 20.68
C ILE A 297 0.04 -25.39 20.58
N LEU A 298 -1.10 -25.60 19.91
CA LEU A 298 -2.19 -24.63 19.83
C LEU A 298 -2.59 -24.12 21.21
N ASN A 299 -2.86 -25.01 22.18
CA ASN A 299 -3.24 -24.64 23.55
C ASN A 299 -2.18 -23.82 24.33
N GLU A 300 -0.92 -23.76 23.86
CA GLU A 300 0.11 -22.89 24.46
C GLU A 300 0.25 -21.58 23.62
N LEU A 301 -0.10 -21.59 22.32
CA LEU A 301 -0.24 -20.37 21.49
C LEU A 301 -1.51 -19.54 21.82
N GLU A 302 -2.60 -20.14 22.29
CA GLU A 302 -3.78 -19.41 22.81
C GLU A 302 -3.39 -18.44 23.98
N ASN A 303 -2.23 -18.63 24.63
CA ASN A 303 -1.75 -17.73 25.69
C ASN A 303 -1.27 -16.36 25.17
N ILE A 304 -0.97 -16.21 23.87
CA ILE A 304 -0.38 -14.98 23.29
C ILE A 304 -1.32 -14.20 22.38
N ASP A 305 -2.47 -14.75 22.02
CA ASP A 305 -3.52 -14.10 21.21
C ASP A 305 -3.89 -12.71 21.76
N ASP A 306 -4.21 -12.66 23.06
CA ASP A 306 -4.49 -11.45 23.82
C ASP A 306 -3.35 -10.39 23.68
N GLU A 307 -2.09 -10.79 23.54
CA GLU A 307 -0.97 -9.84 23.37
C GLU A 307 -0.70 -9.46 21.90
N LEU A 308 -1.01 -10.34 20.94
CA LEU A 308 -0.96 -10.06 19.49
C LEU A 308 -2.04 -9.07 19.07
N GLU A 309 -3.28 -9.24 19.57
CA GLU A 309 -4.41 -8.33 19.34
C GLU A 309 -4.05 -6.89 19.74
N LYS A 310 -3.35 -6.72 20.87
CA LYS A 310 -2.92 -5.41 21.41
C LYS A 310 -1.81 -4.75 20.59
N GLU A 311 -1.05 -5.52 19.83
CA GLU A 311 -0.05 -5.04 18.86
C GLU A 311 -0.63 -4.94 17.43
N GLY A 312 -1.90 -5.35 17.25
CA GLY A 312 -2.61 -5.32 15.97
C GLY A 312 -2.11 -6.35 14.97
N ILE A 313 -1.79 -7.56 15.43
CA ILE A 313 -1.54 -8.73 14.57
C ILE A 313 -2.75 -9.65 14.74
N VAL A 314 -3.45 -9.95 13.64
CA VAL A 314 -4.55 -10.93 13.66
C VAL A 314 -3.92 -12.33 13.67
N ILE A 315 -4.45 -13.26 14.47
CA ILE A 315 -4.03 -14.67 14.45
C ILE A 315 -5.24 -15.59 14.24
N VAL A 316 -5.08 -16.58 13.37
CA VAL A 316 -6.12 -17.56 12.99
C VAL A 316 -5.51 -18.95 12.87
N ARG A 317 -6.35 -20.00 12.86
CA ARG A 317 -5.93 -21.39 12.66
C ARG A 317 -6.73 -22.10 11.56
N ILE A 318 -6.11 -23.07 10.91
CA ILE A 318 -6.72 -23.83 9.79
C ILE A 318 -6.33 -25.31 9.84
N ASP A 319 -7.35 -26.18 9.88
CA ASP A 319 -7.23 -27.65 9.81
C ASP A 319 -7.35 -28.13 8.35
N ASN A 320 -6.47 -27.65 7.47
CA ASN A 320 -6.43 -28.08 6.07
C ASN A 320 -5.04 -28.61 5.68
N THR A 321 -4.87 -29.93 5.84
CA THR A 321 -3.64 -30.63 5.45
C THR A 321 -3.43 -30.74 3.93
N ALA A 322 -4.40 -30.35 3.09
CA ALA A 322 -4.18 -30.22 1.65
C ALA A 322 -3.53 -28.86 1.36
N GLU A 323 -4.17 -27.79 1.81
CA GLU A 323 -3.72 -26.40 1.70
C GLU A 323 -2.29 -26.21 2.21
N ALA A 324 -1.98 -26.72 3.41
CA ALA A 324 -0.64 -26.64 3.98
C ALA A 324 0.48 -27.15 3.03
N LYS A 325 0.18 -28.11 2.15
CA LYS A 325 1.16 -28.65 1.18
C LYS A 325 1.32 -27.78 -0.06
N GLU A 326 0.36 -26.91 -0.36
CA GLU A 326 0.47 -25.94 -1.46
C GLU A 326 1.44 -24.80 -1.06
N TYR A 327 1.60 -24.54 0.24
CA TYR A 327 2.65 -23.72 0.85
C TYR A 327 3.99 -24.47 1.13
N GLY A 328 4.10 -25.76 0.79
CA GLY A 328 5.30 -26.57 1.03
C GLY A 328 5.48 -27.08 2.47
N LEU A 329 4.47 -26.94 3.34
CA LEU A 329 4.55 -27.34 4.76
C LEU A 329 4.50 -28.87 4.91
N ASP A 330 5.68 -29.50 4.88
CA ASP A 330 5.86 -30.96 4.94
C ASP A 330 5.59 -31.53 6.36
N HIS A 331 5.54 -30.67 7.39
CA HIS A 331 5.32 -30.98 8.81
C HIS A 331 4.31 -30.01 9.44
N LEU A 332 3.54 -30.49 10.43
CA LEU A 332 2.57 -29.71 11.21
C LEU A 332 2.81 -29.89 12.73
N PRO A 333 2.37 -28.93 13.57
CA PRO A 333 1.79 -27.65 13.18
C PRO A 333 2.87 -26.71 12.62
N ALA A 334 2.45 -25.71 11.87
CA ALA A 334 3.32 -24.71 11.25
C ALA A 334 2.66 -23.33 11.28
N LEU A 335 3.47 -22.28 11.30
CA LEU A 335 3.03 -20.89 11.34
C LEU A 335 3.58 -20.13 10.13
N ILE A 336 2.68 -19.53 9.36
CA ILE A 336 2.99 -18.51 8.37
C ILE A 336 2.47 -17.17 8.89
N TYR A 337 3.29 -16.13 8.83
CA TYR A 337 2.90 -14.76 9.06
C TYR A 337 2.86 -14.04 7.72
N TYR A 338 1.89 -13.16 7.49
CA TYR A 338 1.77 -12.34 6.30
C TYR A 338 1.93 -10.88 6.69
N GLU A 339 2.78 -10.16 5.95
CA GLU A 339 2.92 -8.71 6.01
C GLU A 339 2.69 -8.16 4.60
N ASN A 340 1.71 -7.26 4.42
CA ASN A 340 1.37 -6.70 3.10
C ASN A 340 1.15 -7.75 2.00
N LYS A 341 0.55 -8.91 2.37
CA LYS A 341 0.31 -10.13 1.55
C LYS A 341 1.55 -11.00 1.30
N ILE A 342 2.74 -10.62 1.73
CA ILE A 342 3.97 -11.43 1.61
C ILE A 342 4.06 -12.43 2.79
N PRO A 343 4.10 -13.75 2.54
CA PRO A 343 4.18 -14.76 3.59
C PRO A 343 5.62 -15.07 4.04
N ALA A 344 5.87 -14.98 5.35
CA ALA A 344 7.07 -15.44 6.04
C ALA A 344 6.79 -16.71 6.86
N MET A 345 7.68 -17.71 6.80
CA MET A 345 7.55 -18.96 7.58
C MET A 345 8.34 -18.89 8.90
N TYR A 346 7.72 -19.28 10.02
CA TYR A 346 8.42 -19.40 11.30
C TYR A 346 9.18 -20.74 11.43
N GLU A 347 10.52 -20.67 11.48
CA GLU A 347 11.39 -21.85 11.66
C GLU A 347 11.58 -22.32 13.13
N GLY A 348 11.05 -21.58 14.11
CA GLY A 348 11.35 -21.79 15.53
C GLY A 348 10.56 -22.92 16.21
N ASP A 349 10.68 -23.02 17.54
CA ASP A 349 9.93 -24.00 18.32
C ASP A 349 8.55 -23.43 18.71
N LEU A 350 7.48 -23.90 18.07
CA LEU A 350 6.11 -23.49 18.38
C LEU A 350 5.64 -23.91 19.79
N MET A 351 6.37 -24.79 20.49
CA MET A 351 6.15 -25.05 21.92
C MET A 351 6.63 -23.91 22.84
N ASN A 352 7.20 -22.83 22.29
CA ASN A 352 7.75 -21.71 23.05
C ASN A 352 7.01 -20.40 22.72
N GLU A 353 5.84 -20.23 23.33
CA GLU A 353 4.93 -19.08 23.19
C GLU A 353 5.66 -17.71 23.26
N ASP A 354 6.58 -17.53 24.22
CA ASP A 354 7.45 -16.34 24.36
C ASP A 354 8.24 -16.01 23.08
N GLU A 355 8.76 -17.02 22.37
CA GLU A 355 9.65 -16.86 21.21
C GLU A 355 8.87 -16.67 19.90
N VAL A 356 7.66 -17.23 19.81
CA VAL A 356 6.70 -16.95 18.73
C VAL A 356 6.20 -15.51 18.82
N LEU A 357 5.85 -15.05 20.03
CA LEU A 357 5.43 -13.67 20.28
C LEU A 357 6.56 -12.66 20.04
N GLU A 358 7.78 -12.92 20.53
CA GLU A 358 8.95 -12.07 20.22
C GLU A 358 9.25 -12.02 18.72
N TRP A 359 8.96 -13.07 17.94
CA TRP A 359 9.15 -13.08 16.48
C TRP A 359 8.05 -12.32 15.73
N LEU A 360 6.76 -12.60 15.99
CA LEU A 360 5.64 -11.90 15.35
C LEU A 360 5.70 -10.38 15.60
N ILE A 361 6.00 -9.98 16.84
CA ILE A 361 6.19 -8.57 17.20
C ILE A 361 7.45 -7.96 16.55
N LEU A 362 8.45 -8.77 16.19
CA LEU A 362 9.65 -8.28 15.50
C LEU A 362 9.35 -7.96 14.04
N GLN A 363 8.70 -8.85 13.28
CA GLN A 363 8.37 -8.63 11.85
C GLN A 363 7.63 -7.29 11.67
N LYS A 364 6.47 -7.14 12.33
CA LYS A 364 5.67 -5.90 12.33
C LYS A 364 6.41 -4.61 12.76
N LYS A 365 7.60 -4.70 13.38
CA LYS A 365 8.34 -3.55 13.91
C LYS A 365 9.69 -3.29 13.25
N THR A 366 10.11 -4.15 12.33
CA THR A 366 11.34 -4.01 11.54
C THR A 366 11.17 -4.72 10.21
N ALA A 367 11.39 -4.01 9.09
CA ALA A 367 11.64 -4.65 7.81
C ALA A 367 12.69 -5.75 7.98
N THR A 368 12.33 -6.97 7.61
CA THR A 368 13.21 -8.15 7.58
C THR A 368 12.76 -9.11 6.50
N ILE A 369 13.53 -9.18 5.41
CA ILE A 369 13.55 -10.17 4.33
C ILE A 369 12.91 -11.50 4.76
N GLU A 370 11.76 -11.86 4.19
CA GLU A 370 10.98 -13.02 4.64
C GLU A 370 11.62 -14.35 4.25
N GLU A 371 11.64 -15.33 5.17
CA GLU A 371 12.09 -16.70 4.87
C GLU A 371 10.94 -17.54 4.30
N VAL A 372 11.14 -18.04 3.07
CA VAL A 372 10.10 -18.69 2.26
C VAL A 372 10.46 -20.11 1.81
N THR A 373 9.44 -20.96 1.63
CA THR A 373 9.60 -22.31 1.05
C THR A 373 9.82 -22.26 -0.47
N ASP A 374 10.34 -23.34 -1.07
CA ASP A 374 10.41 -23.47 -2.54
C ASP A 374 9.03 -23.34 -3.22
N GLU A 375 7.94 -23.74 -2.55
CA GLU A 375 6.56 -23.60 -3.02
C GLU A 375 6.06 -22.14 -2.94
N ILE A 376 6.21 -21.46 -1.79
CA ILE A 376 5.85 -20.04 -1.63
C ILE A 376 6.60 -19.17 -2.64
N LEU A 377 7.91 -19.40 -2.74
CA LEU A 377 8.79 -18.70 -3.67
C LEU A 377 8.39 -18.93 -5.13
N ALA A 378 7.83 -20.09 -5.46
CA ALA A 378 7.32 -20.35 -6.80
C ALA A 378 6.12 -19.46 -7.15
N ASN A 379 5.25 -19.16 -6.17
CA ASN A 379 4.09 -18.29 -6.35
C ASN A 379 4.52 -16.83 -6.43
N LEU A 380 5.35 -16.33 -5.49
CA LEU A 380 5.88 -14.97 -5.54
C LEU A 380 6.54 -14.64 -6.90
N ILE A 381 7.42 -15.53 -7.39
CA ILE A 381 8.06 -15.37 -8.71
C ILE A 381 7.07 -15.46 -9.87
N ASN A 382 5.93 -16.15 -9.73
CA ASN A 382 4.91 -16.17 -10.76
C ASN A 382 4.10 -14.86 -10.77
N ASP A 383 3.72 -14.36 -9.60
CA ASP A 383 2.59 -13.44 -9.47
C ASP A 383 3.01 -11.96 -9.41
N HIS A 384 4.28 -11.68 -9.05
CA HIS A 384 4.87 -10.34 -9.10
C HIS A 384 5.91 -10.21 -10.22
N GLU A 385 6.08 -9.00 -10.79
CA GLU A 385 7.05 -8.78 -11.87
C GLU A 385 8.50 -8.72 -11.35
N TYR A 386 8.72 -8.24 -10.13
CA TYR A 386 10.04 -8.05 -9.51
C TYR A 386 10.14 -8.78 -8.16
N VAL A 387 11.02 -9.79 -8.08
CA VAL A 387 11.30 -10.53 -6.84
C VAL A 387 12.80 -10.78 -6.69
N VAL A 388 13.41 -10.18 -5.68
CA VAL A 388 14.80 -10.43 -5.28
C VAL A 388 14.83 -11.60 -4.29
N VAL A 389 15.76 -12.53 -4.51
CA VAL A 389 15.82 -13.79 -3.76
C VAL A 389 17.24 -14.05 -3.27
N PHE A 390 17.41 -14.08 -1.96
CA PHE A 390 18.64 -14.48 -1.31
C PHE A 390 18.63 -15.98 -1.01
N PHE A 391 19.15 -16.79 -1.95
CA PHE A 391 19.35 -18.22 -1.70
C PHE A 391 20.51 -18.42 -0.71
N THR A 392 20.20 -18.54 0.58
CA THR A 392 21.16 -18.85 1.64
C THR A 392 21.72 -20.26 1.43
N GLY A 393 20.84 -21.21 1.08
CA GLY A 393 21.11 -22.64 1.22
C GLY A 393 21.30 -23.06 2.69
N PRO A 394 21.48 -24.36 2.98
CA PRO A 394 21.57 -24.86 4.34
C PRO A 394 22.73 -24.22 5.12
N CYS A 395 22.38 -23.37 6.08
CA CYS A 395 23.27 -22.46 6.81
C CYS A 395 23.41 -22.85 8.29
N GLU A 396 24.62 -22.83 8.88
CA GLU A 396 24.78 -22.99 10.33
C GLU A 396 24.86 -21.60 11.04
N PRO A 397 24.09 -21.35 12.12
CA PRO A 397 24.04 -20.04 12.79
C PRO A 397 25.41 -19.44 13.18
N GLY A 398 25.75 -18.35 12.50
CA GLY A 398 26.97 -17.56 12.61
C GLY A 398 27.96 -17.72 11.46
N GLU A 399 27.58 -18.39 10.34
CA GLU A 399 28.40 -18.53 9.12
C GLU A 399 28.38 -17.25 8.25
N LYS A 400 28.72 -17.30 6.95
CA LYS A 400 28.66 -16.09 6.08
C LYS A 400 27.20 -15.72 5.78
N CYS A 401 26.33 -16.70 5.52
CA CYS A 401 24.92 -16.51 5.21
C CYS A 401 24.22 -15.60 6.25
N ASP A 402 24.27 -15.89 7.55
CA ASP A 402 23.71 -14.99 8.60
C ASP A 402 24.16 -13.54 8.49
N LYS A 403 25.44 -13.30 8.12
CA LYS A 403 26.04 -11.96 8.13
C LYS A 403 25.73 -11.19 6.87
N THR A 404 25.66 -11.88 5.74
CA THR A 404 25.19 -11.30 4.49
C THR A 404 23.72 -10.97 4.61
N LEU A 405 22.87 -11.88 5.14
CA LEU A 405 21.46 -11.57 5.42
C LEU A 405 21.36 -10.35 6.34
N ALA A 406 22.03 -10.35 7.49
CA ALA A 406 22.09 -9.22 8.44
C ALA A 406 22.76 -7.92 7.92
N THR A 407 23.20 -7.89 6.66
CA THR A 407 23.64 -6.71 5.91
C THR A 407 22.62 -6.35 4.83
N LEU A 408 21.96 -7.33 4.21
CA LEU A 408 20.87 -7.11 3.26
C LEU A 408 19.60 -6.56 3.95
N GLU A 409 19.36 -6.89 5.22
CA GLU A 409 18.25 -6.32 6.02
C GLU A 409 18.36 -4.79 6.24
N THR A 410 19.43 -4.13 5.75
CA THR A 410 19.62 -2.67 5.86
C THR A 410 19.28 -1.91 4.59
N ILE A 411 18.83 -2.60 3.54
CA ILE A 411 18.32 -2.02 2.28
C ILE A 411 16.89 -2.48 1.98
N ASP A 412 16.28 -3.18 2.94
CA ASP A 412 14.99 -3.86 2.83
C ASP A 412 13.86 -2.82 2.78
N ASP A 413 13.90 -1.84 3.68
CA ASP A 413 12.98 -0.70 3.72
C ASP A 413 13.10 0.19 2.47
N GLU A 414 14.31 0.35 1.91
CA GLU A 414 14.49 1.05 0.63
C GLU A 414 13.91 0.27 -0.57
N LEU A 415 13.87 -1.08 -0.52
CA LEU A 415 13.31 -1.92 -1.59
C LEU A 415 11.80 -2.08 -1.49
N ASP A 416 11.24 -2.20 -0.29
CA ASP A 416 9.80 -2.10 -0.01
C ASP A 416 9.23 -0.79 -0.55
N GLU A 417 9.92 0.34 -0.32
CA GLU A 417 9.50 1.62 -0.88
C GLU A 417 9.46 1.62 -2.43
N THR A 418 10.27 0.80 -3.11
CA THR A 418 10.20 0.60 -4.57
C THR A 418 9.22 -0.48 -5.03
N GLY A 419 8.60 -1.23 -4.12
CA GLY A 419 7.73 -2.36 -4.45
C GLY A 419 8.47 -3.61 -4.96
N ILE A 420 9.77 -3.73 -4.69
CA ILE A 420 10.60 -4.88 -5.09
C ILE A 420 10.67 -5.86 -3.91
N ILE A 421 9.88 -6.92 -3.98
CA ILE A 421 9.80 -7.95 -2.93
C ILE A 421 11.16 -8.62 -2.73
N PHE A 422 11.64 -8.69 -1.48
CA PHE A 422 12.94 -9.28 -1.13
C PHE A 422 12.80 -10.43 -0.13
N VAL A 423 13.04 -11.66 -0.58
CA VAL A 423 12.88 -12.87 0.25
C VAL A 423 14.15 -13.71 0.36
N THR A 424 14.30 -14.45 1.46
CA THR A 424 15.36 -15.43 1.72
C THR A 424 14.83 -16.87 1.65
N THR A 425 15.68 -17.82 1.27
CA THR A 425 15.34 -19.25 1.38
C THR A 425 16.57 -20.14 1.61
N GLU A 426 16.53 -21.02 2.62
CA GLU A 426 17.47 -22.14 2.77
C GLU A 426 17.19 -23.29 1.79
N ASP A 427 15.99 -23.30 1.19
CA ASP A 427 15.62 -24.31 0.22
C ASP A 427 16.28 -24.06 -1.15
N THR A 428 16.29 -25.10 -1.98
CA THR A 428 17.27 -25.18 -3.06
C THR A 428 16.74 -25.83 -4.34
N ASN A 429 15.47 -26.17 -4.46
CA ASN A 429 14.94 -26.86 -5.65
C ASN A 429 14.69 -25.89 -6.81
N ILE A 430 14.20 -24.67 -6.55
CA ILE A 430 14.23 -23.54 -7.48
C ILE A 430 15.68 -23.17 -7.84
N ALA A 431 16.56 -23.02 -6.86
CA ALA A 431 17.97 -22.74 -7.12
C ALA A 431 18.61 -23.78 -8.07
N LYS A 432 18.38 -25.08 -7.83
CA LYS A 432 18.81 -26.19 -8.72
C LYS A 432 18.18 -26.09 -10.12
N LYS A 433 16.89 -25.75 -10.23
CA LYS A 433 16.11 -25.57 -11.49
C LYS A 433 16.71 -24.45 -12.34
N HIS A 434 17.02 -23.32 -11.74
CA HIS A 434 17.65 -22.15 -12.38
C HIS A 434 19.20 -22.24 -12.43
N ASN A 435 19.75 -23.46 -12.25
CA ASN A 435 21.17 -23.79 -12.37
C ASN A 435 22.13 -23.16 -11.33
N ILE A 436 21.64 -22.55 -10.26
CA ILE A 436 22.44 -22.06 -9.14
C ILE A 436 23.07 -23.25 -8.39
N LYS A 437 24.37 -23.12 -8.06
CA LYS A 437 25.24 -24.19 -7.51
C LYS A 437 26.29 -23.67 -6.51
N ILE A 438 26.24 -22.38 -6.23
CA ILE A 438 27.08 -21.65 -5.28
C ILE A 438 26.10 -20.95 -4.34
N TYR A 439 26.40 -20.96 -3.05
CA TYR A 439 25.56 -20.43 -1.99
C TYR A 439 26.49 -19.77 -0.94
N PRO A 440 26.08 -18.67 -0.29
CA PRO A 440 24.88 -17.89 -0.61
C PRO A 440 24.96 -17.25 -2.00
N GLN A 441 23.81 -16.96 -2.62
CA GLN A 441 23.69 -16.31 -3.93
C GLN A 441 22.41 -15.47 -4.01
N LEU A 442 22.57 -14.17 -4.27
CA LEU A 442 21.46 -13.29 -4.60
C LEU A 442 21.06 -13.43 -6.08
N VAL A 443 19.77 -13.44 -6.36
CA VAL A 443 19.18 -13.57 -7.70
C VAL A 443 17.97 -12.64 -7.80
N PHE A 444 17.92 -11.82 -8.83
CA PHE A 444 16.76 -10.97 -9.13
C PHE A 444 15.94 -11.65 -10.22
N PHE A 445 14.70 -12.03 -9.91
CA PHE A 445 13.74 -12.52 -10.88
C PHE A 445 12.93 -11.35 -11.42
N ARG A 446 12.95 -11.19 -12.74
CA ARG A 446 12.29 -10.10 -13.46
C ARG A 446 11.38 -10.75 -14.50
N ASN A 447 10.06 -10.65 -14.34
CA ASN A 447 9.06 -11.39 -15.12
C ASN A 447 9.43 -12.89 -15.26
N ARG A 448 9.87 -13.50 -14.13
CA ARG A 448 10.32 -14.89 -13.98
C ARG A 448 11.69 -15.27 -14.59
N ASP A 449 12.44 -14.36 -15.24
CA ASP A 449 13.81 -14.64 -15.70
C ASP A 449 14.87 -14.28 -14.63
N PRO A 450 15.82 -15.16 -14.29
CA PRO A 450 16.75 -14.97 -13.18
C PRO A 450 18.07 -14.26 -13.59
N LEU A 451 18.23 -13.01 -13.18
CA LEU A 451 19.53 -12.33 -13.22
C LEU A 451 20.33 -12.64 -11.94
N LEU A 452 21.58 -13.09 -12.08
CA LEU A 452 22.44 -13.45 -10.94
C LEU A 452 23.38 -12.28 -10.60
N PHE A 453 23.36 -11.83 -9.34
CA PHE A 453 24.35 -10.86 -8.85
C PHE A 453 25.77 -11.45 -8.91
N THR A 454 26.76 -10.59 -9.20
CA THR A 454 28.17 -10.99 -9.31
C THR A 454 29.19 -10.09 -8.58
N GLY A 455 28.71 -9.07 -7.84
CA GLY A 455 29.53 -8.23 -6.94
C GLY A 455 29.82 -8.91 -5.58
N ASP A 456 30.12 -8.14 -4.54
CA ASP A 456 30.33 -8.66 -3.18
C ASP A 456 29.09 -8.49 -2.28
N LEU A 457 28.54 -9.62 -1.82
CA LEU A 457 27.43 -9.69 -0.87
C LEU A 457 27.82 -9.31 0.58
N GLU A 458 28.85 -8.47 0.74
CA GLU A 458 29.26 -7.81 1.99
C GLU A 458 29.30 -6.27 1.81
N ASP A 459 28.79 -5.75 0.68
CA ASP A 459 28.73 -4.33 0.31
C ASP A 459 27.27 -3.96 -0.02
N GLU A 460 26.55 -3.40 0.95
CA GLU A 460 25.12 -3.04 0.85
C GLU A 460 24.87 -2.01 -0.27
N ASP A 461 25.77 -1.02 -0.42
CA ASP A 461 25.74 -0.03 -1.51
C ASP A 461 25.82 -0.69 -2.90
N GLU A 462 26.66 -1.72 -3.10
CA GLU A 462 26.80 -2.42 -4.41
C GLU A 462 25.56 -3.26 -4.75
N VAL A 463 24.86 -3.80 -3.74
CA VAL A 463 23.64 -4.60 -3.95
C VAL A 463 22.43 -3.73 -4.26
N LEU A 464 22.18 -2.68 -3.46
CA LEU A 464 21.06 -1.76 -3.68
C LEU A 464 21.20 -1.01 -5.01
N ALA A 465 22.41 -0.53 -5.32
CA ALA A 465 22.70 0.10 -6.60
C ALA A 465 22.49 -0.86 -7.78
N TRP A 466 22.73 -2.17 -7.61
CA TRP A 466 22.44 -3.15 -8.65
C TRP A 466 20.94 -3.45 -8.79
N ILE A 467 20.20 -3.65 -7.69
CA ILE A 467 18.75 -3.96 -7.78
C ILE A 467 17.96 -2.78 -8.40
N THR A 468 18.38 -1.55 -8.14
CA THR A 468 17.69 -0.32 -8.59
C THR A 468 18.33 0.34 -9.84
N ASP A 469 19.21 -0.38 -10.53
CA ASP A 469 19.88 0.03 -11.78
C ASP A 469 19.02 -0.32 -13.00
N GLU A 470 18.99 0.57 -13.99
CA GLU A 470 18.08 0.55 -15.14
C GLU A 470 18.34 -0.63 -16.09
N ASP A 471 19.59 -0.82 -16.53
CA ASP A 471 20.10 -2.04 -17.22
C ASP A 471 19.69 -3.33 -16.46
N THR A 472 19.51 -3.23 -15.13
CA THR A 472 19.13 -4.33 -14.25
C THR A 472 17.61 -4.43 -13.99
N LEU A 473 16.81 -3.42 -14.31
CA LEU A 473 15.34 -3.46 -14.21
C LEU A 473 14.68 -3.87 -15.55
N GLU A 474 15.32 -3.56 -16.69
CA GLU A 474 14.93 -3.89 -18.08
C GLU A 474 14.43 -5.34 -18.26
N ILE A 475 13.22 -5.52 -18.80
CA ILE A 475 12.58 -6.82 -19.09
C ILE A 475 12.38 -6.98 -20.61
N PRO A 476 13.36 -7.56 -21.34
CA PRO A 476 13.41 -7.48 -22.81
C PRO A 476 12.11 -7.83 -23.57
N GLY A 477 11.56 -6.84 -24.28
CA GLY A 477 10.30 -6.91 -25.02
C GLY A 477 9.09 -7.12 -24.13
N LYS A 478 8.96 -6.29 -23.07
CA LYS A 478 7.98 -6.41 -21.99
C LYS A 478 7.90 -5.17 -21.07
N ILE A 479 7.26 -4.09 -21.53
CA ILE A 479 6.93 -2.83 -20.81
C ILE A 479 6.83 -3.02 -19.29
N GLU A 480 7.70 -2.39 -18.50
CA GLU A 480 7.84 -2.60 -17.05
C GLU A 480 6.68 -1.99 -16.22
N GLU A 481 6.14 -2.72 -15.24
CA GLU A 481 5.22 -2.14 -14.23
C GLU A 481 6.03 -1.45 -13.14
N VAL A 482 5.72 -0.18 -12.86
CA VAL A 482 6.40 0.62 -11.83
C VAL A 482 5.39 1.32 -10.91
N ASN A 483 5.74 1.42 -9.63
CA ASN A 483 4.97 2.20 -8.66
C ASN A 483 5.25 3.72 -8.79
N VAL A 484 4.47 4.58 -8.13
CA VAL A 484 4.63 6.05 -8.15
C VAL A 484 6.06 6.50 -7.81
N LYS A 485 6.72 5.90 -6.81
CA LYS A 485 8.07 6.30 -6.36
C LYS A 485 9.14 5.92 -7.39
N MET A 486 9.00 4.75 -7.99
CA MET A 486 9.88 4.24 -9.04
C MET A 486 9.69 5.03 -10.34
N LEU A 487 8.45 5.38 -10.69
CA LEU A 487 8.11 6.31 -11.76
C LEU A 487 8.73 7.70 -11.54
N ASP A 488 8.61 8.26 -10.33
CA ASP A 488 9.24 9.53 -9.96
C ASP A 488 10.77 9.48 -10.09
N LYS A 489 11.42 8.35 -9.76
CA LYS A 489 12.87 8.14 -9.98
C LYS A 489 13.23 8.12 -11.47
N ILE A 490 12.54 7.32 -12.28
CA ILE A 490 12.82 7.20 -13.72
C ILE A 490 12.60 8.56 -14.42
N LEU A 491 11.50 9.26 -14.11
CA LEU A 491 11.24 10.63 -14.57
C LEU A 491 12.21 11.68 -13.99
N ALA A 492 12.98 11.35 -12.95
CA ALA A 492 13.99 12.21 -12.39
C ALA A 492 15.37 12.05 -13.05
N GLU A 493 15.70 10.84 -13.49
CA GLU A 493 17.01 10.45 -14.03
C GLU A 493 17.05 10.49 -15.57
N ASN A 494 15.94 10.16 -16.26
CA ASN A 494 15.92 9.98 -17.72
C ASN A 494 15.24 11.10 -18.52
N ASP A 495 15.75 11.32 -19.73
CA ASP A 495 15.34 12.43 -20.59
C ASP A 495 14.13 12.10 -21.48
N HIS A 496 13.85 10.83 -21.79
CA HIS A 496 12.75 10.41 -22.68
C HIS A 496 12.00 9.18 -22.15
N VAL A 497 10.76 9.36 -21.68
CA VAL A 497 9.99 8.28 -21.01
C VAL A 497 8.55 8.27 -21.53
N VAL A 498 8.09 7.14 -22.07
CA VAL A 498 6.68 6.87 -22.36
C VAL A 498 6.05 6.20 -21.13
N VAL A 499 4.94 6.75 -20.63
CA VAL A 499 4.23 6.23 -19.46
C VAL A 499 2.78 5.91 -19.82
N PHE A 500 2.39 4.65 -19.63
CA PHE A 500 1.01 4.18 -19.76
C PHE A 500 0.35 4.07 -18.39
N PHE A 501 -0.57 4.98 -18.11
CA PHE A 501 -1.36 5.03 -16.88
C PHE A 501 -2.65 4.24 -17.07
N TYR A 502 -2.93 3.28 -16.20
CA TYR A 502 -4.18 2.53 -16.23
C TYR A 502 -4.75 2.28 -14.82
N ALA A 503 -5.87 1.57 -14.77
CA ALA A 503 -6.47 1.09 -13.52
C ALA A 503 -6.51 -0.44 -13.57
N GLU A 504 -6.22 -1.09 -12.45
CA GLU A 504 -6.17 -2.55 -12.40
C GLU A 504 -7.50 -3.19 -12.81
N GLY A 505 -7.44 -4.42 -13.35
CA GLY A 505 -8.62 -5.13 -13.85
C GLY A 505 -9.31 -4.56 -15.11
N ASP A 506 -8.92 -3.38 -15.62
CA ASP A 506 -9.58 -2.81 -16.81
C ASP A 506 -9.34 -3.64 -18.08
N LYS A 507 -10.42 -4.29 -18.53
CA LYS A 507 -10.49 -5.08 -19.75
C LYS A 507 -10.31 -4.26 -21.03
N LYS A 508 -10.26 -2.92 -20.99
CA LYS A 508 -9.85 -2.04 -22.09
C LYS A 508 -8.34 -1.77 -22.02
N ALA A 509 -7.80 -1.30 -20.90
CA ALA A 509 -6.36 -1.11 -20.69
C ALA A 509 -5.54 -2.36 -21.02
N GLN A 510 -5.97 -3.53 -20.54
CA GLN A 510 -5.33 -4.82 -20.84
C GLN A 510 -5.29 -5.16 -22.34
N LYS A 511 -6.23 -4.63 -23.16
CA LYS A 511 -6.15 -4.75 -24.63
C LYS A 511 -5.23 -3.72 -25.27
N ILE A 512 -5.09 -2.55 -24.67
CA ILE A 512 -4.17 -1.51 -25.14
C ILE A 512 -2.73 -1.97 -24.89
N LEU A 513 -2.42 -2.48 -23.69
CA LEU A 513 -1.11 -3.07 -23.36
C LEU A 513 -0.68 -4.11 -24.40
N ASN A 514 -1.53 -5.07 -24.77
CA ASN A 514 -1.23 -6.10 -25.78
C ASN A 514 -0.93 -5.56 -27.20
N GLU A 515 -1.20 -4.29 -27.49
CA GLU A 515 -0.80 -3.60 -28.73
C GLU A 515 0.43 -2.69 -28.49
N LEU A 516 0.56 -2.07 -27.30
CA LEU A 516 1.75 -1.29 -26.90
C LEU A 516 3.01 -2.17 -26.78
N GLU A 517 2.88 -3.39 -26.25
CA GLU A 517 3.96 -4.39 -26.15
C GLU A 517 4.56 -4.80 -27.52
N ASN A 518 3.96 -4.39 -28.65
CA ASN A 518 4.48 -4.62 -30.00
C ASN A 518 5.36 -3.47 -30.54
N ILE A 519 5.56 -2.39 -29.78
CA ILE A 519 6.40 -1.23 -30.16
C ILE A 519 7.48 -0.91 -29.11
N ASP A 520 7.70 -1.86 -28.20
CA ASP A 520 8.62 -1.77 -27.07
C ASP A 520 10.08 -1.86 -27.52
N ASP A 521 10.46 -2.97 -28.20
CA ASP A 521 11.71 -3.16 -28.96
C ASP A 521 12.09 -1.92 -29.81
N GLU A 522 11.10 -1.22 -30.39
CA GLU A 522 11.28 -0.02 -31.22
C GLU A 522 11.45 1.30 -30.44
N CYS A 523 11.07 1.35 -29.17
CA CYS A 523 11.40 2.42 -28.23
C CYS A 523 12.79 2.18 -27.59
N GLU A 524 13.10 0.94 -27.21
CA GLU A 524 14.42 0.51 -26.73
C GLU A 524 15.55 0.86 -27.73
N GLU A 525 15.42 0.54 -29.04
CA GLU A 525 16.43 0.89 -30.07
C GLU A 525 16.64 2.43 -30.21
N LYS A 526 15.80 3.23 -29.54
CA LYS A 526 15.73 4.68 -29.65
C LYS A 526 16.15 5.47 -28.41
N ASP A 527 16.61 4.85 -27.33
CA ASP A 527 16.97 5.58 -26.08
C ASP A 527 15.69 6.23 -25.47
N ILE A 528 14.58 5.46 -25.43
CA ILE A 528 13.28 5.88 -24.90
C ILE A 528 12.71 4.75 -24.03
N ASP A 529 12.52 5.01 -22.73
CA ASP A 529 11.92 4.06 -21.79
C ASP A 529 10.41 3.92 -22.05
N PHE A 530 9.84 2.72 -21.88
CA PHE A 530 8.39 2.53 -21.94
C PHE A 530 7.89 1.75 -20.72
N ILE A 531 7.26 2.47 -19.80
CA ILE A 531 6.79 1.94 -18.51
C ILE A 531 5.26 2.05 -18.37
N LYS A 532 4.68 1.15 -17.56
CA LYS A 532 3.26 1.13 -17.19
C LYS A 532 3.09 1.31 -15.67
N THR A 533 1.99 1.91 -15.25
CA THR A 533 1.64 2.03 -13.83
C THR A 533 0.14 1.94 -13.61
N SER A 534 -0.26 1.29 -12.52
CA SER A 534 -1.66 1.01 -12.15
C SER A 534 -2.03 1.44 -10.74
N ASP A 535 -1.11 2.08 -10.00
CA ASP A 535 -1.25 2.52 -8.60
C ASP A 535 -2.58 3.24 -8.30
N ASP A 536 -3.12 3.00 -7.11
CA ASP A 536 -4.30 3.71 -6.62
C ASP A 536 -4.10 5.23 -6.62
N ASP A 537 -5.16 5.96 -6.98
CA ASP A 537 -5.19 7.41 -7.09
C ASP A 537 -4.16 8.07 -8.06
N ILE A 538 -3.43 7.28 -8.86
CA ILE A 538 -2.49 7.78 -9.89
C ILE A 538 -3.11 8.84 -10.81
N GLN A 539 -4.42 8.74 -11.10
CA GLN A 539 -5.15 9.73 -11.90
C GLN A 539 -5.19 11.12 -11.24
N LYS A 540 -5.30 11.18 -9.91
CA LYS A 540 -5.35 12.44 -9.14
C LYS A 540 -3.95 13.03 -9.01
N GLU A 541 -2.96 12.22 -8.63
CA GLU A 541 -1.60 12.67 -8.37
C GLU A 541 -0.97 13.26 -9.63
N TYR A 542 -1.05 12.51 -10.74
CA TYR A 542 -0.55 12.95 -12.04
C TYR A 542 -1.50 13.90 -12.78
N ASP A 543 -2.63 14.33 -12.23
CA ASP A 543 -3.56 15.31 -12.85
C ASP A 543 -4.01 14.86 -14.26
N LEU A 544 -4.51 13.62 -14.35
CA LEU A 544 -4.93 12.98 -15.59
C LEU A 544 -6.46 13.12 -15.77
N ALA A 545 -6.88 13.38 -17.01
CA ALA A 545 -8.31 13.64 -17.29
C ALA A 545 -9.22 12.41 -17.14
N SER A 546 -8.69 11.22 -17.41
CA SER A 546 -9.36 9.91 -17.29
C SER A 546 -8.36 8.78 -17.56
N LEU A 547 -8.48 7.65 -16.88
CA LEU A 547 -7.76 6.42 -17.23
C LEU A 547 -8.50 5.57 -18.30
N PRO A 548 -7.81 4.70 -19.03
CA PRO A 548 -6.35 4.69 -19.24
C PRO A 548 -5.89 5.86 -20.10
N ALA A 549 -4.65 6.32 -19.88
CA ALA A 549 -4.00 7.43 -20.57
C ALA A 549 -2.56 7.07 -20.93
N LEU A 550 -2.04 7.67 -22.01
CA LEU A 550 -0.65 7.55 -22.43
C LEU A 550 0.00 8.93 -22.48
N ALA A 551 1.21 9.08 -21.96
CA ALA A 551 1.97 10.30 -22.01
C ALA A 551 3.43 10.06 -22.36
N PHE A 552 4.05 11.02 -23.05
CA PHE A 552 5.47 11.08 -23.32
C PHE A 552 6.07 12.22 -22.50
N TYR A 553 7.11 11.92 -21.73
CA TYR A 553 7.91 12.89 -21.00
C TYR A 553 9.20 13.13 -21.77
N ARG A 554 9.56 14.40 -21.94
CA ARG A 554 10.83 14.84 -22.50
C ARG A 554 11.45 15.88 -21.59
N HIS A 555 12.61 15.63 -21.00
CA HIS A 555 13.21 16.47 -19.95
C HIS A 555 12.18 16.89 -18.87
N LYS A 556 11.36 15.93 -18.40
CA LYS A 556 10.25 16.13 -17.44
C LYS A 556 9.01 16.89 -17.97
N PHE A 557 8.98 17.30 -19.25
CA PHE A 557 7.79 17.88 -19.89
C PHE A 557 6.83 16.82 -20.42
N ARG A 558 5.63 16.76 -19.85
CA ARG A 558 4.59 15.81 -20.24
C ARG A 558 3.76 16.27 -21.45
N THR A 559 3.73 15.46 -22.50
CA THR A 559 2.74 15.54 -23.59
C THR A 559 1.81 14.33 -23.52
N ILE A 560 0.51 14.57 -23.35
CA ILE A 560 -0.51 13.49 -23.29
C ILE A 560 -1.00 13.17 -24.71
N TYR A 561 -1.02 11.89 -25.07
CA TYR A 561 -1.57 11.42 -26.35
C TYR A 561 -3.10 11.49 -26.36
N THR A 562 -3.66 12.17 -27.37
CA THR A 562 -5.11 12.33 -27.54
C THR A 562 -5.68 11.56 -28.74
N GLY A 563 -4.93 10.56 -29.23
CA GLY A 563 -5.32 9.74 -30.38
C GLY A 563 -6.13 8.51 -30.00
N ASP A 564 -6.07 7.48 -30.85
CA ASP A 564 -6.67 6.18 -30.58
C ASP A 564 -5.61 5.27 -29.93
N LEU A 565 -5.86 4.80 -28.71
CA LEU A 565 -4.93 3.94 -27.96
C LEU A 565 -4.89 2.50 -28.50
N MET A 566 -5.84 2.09 -29.35
CA MET A 566 -5.89 0.77 -29.98
C MET A 566 -5.06 0.71 -31.29
N LYS A 567 -3.96 1.47 -31.38
CA LYS A 567 -3.17 1.62 -32.61
C LYS A 567 -1.69 1.89 -32.34
N GLU A 568 -0.96 0.81 -32.11
CA GLU A 568 0.50 0.78 -32.01
C GLU A 568 1.21 1.62 -33.09
N GLU A 569 0.81 1.50 -34.37
CA GLU A 569 1.39 2.27 -35.50
C GLU A 569 1.24 3.81 -35.36
N GLU A 570 0.09 4.31 -34.89
CA GLU A 570 -0.15 5.76 -34.73
C GLU A 570 0.49 6.31 -33.43
N ILE A 571 0.74 5.44 -32.45
CA ILE A 571 1.42 5.78 -31.19
C ILE A 571 2.94 5.86 -31.41
N LEU A 572 3.54 4.86 -32.09
CA LEU A 572 4.97 4.88 -32.39
C LEU A 572 5.33 6.04 -33.35
N GLU A 573 4.49 6.36 -34.34
CA GLU A 573 4.71 7.57 -35.18
C GLU A 573 4.68 8.85 -34.32
N TRP A 574 3.84 8.92 -33.28
CA TRP A 574 3.75 10.06 -32.36
C TRP A 574 4.93 10.14 -31.37
N VAL A 575 5.35 9.03 -30.75
CA VAL A 575 6.53 8.97 -29.87
C VAL A 575 7.79 9.35 -30.65
N LEU A 576 7.96 8.79 -31.85
CA LEU A 576 9.10 9.11 -32.71
C LEU A 576 9.04 10.54 -33.27
N GLU A 577 7.86 11.11 -33.56
CA GLU A 577 7.74 12.52 -33.92
C GLU A 577 8.13 13.43 -32.74
N LEU A 578 7.77 13.10 -31.49
CA LEU A 578 8.16 13.89 -30.31
C LEU A 578 9.65 13.73 -29.95
N HIS A 579 10.22 12.53 -30.07
CA HIS A 579 11.66 12.32 -29.85
C HIS A 579 12.51 12.96 -30.98
N GLU A 580 12.18 12.72 -32.27
CA GLU A 580 12.91 13.34 -33.40
C GLU A 580 12.55 14.82 -33.62
N SER A 581 11.57 15.38 -32.89
CA SER A 581 11.31 16.83 -32.92
C SER A 581 12.53 17.59 -32.39
N THR A 582 12.92 18.64 -33.12
CA THR A 582 14.12 19.42 -32.84
C THR A 582 14.08 20.02 -31.43
N ALA A 583 15.19 19.94 -30.69
CA ALA A 583 15.44 20.69 -29.44
C ALA A 583 15.68 22.19 -29.70
N ASP A 584 14.87 22.75 -30.59
CA ASP A 584 14.84 24.12 -31.06
C ASP A 584 13.40 24.68 -30.83
N VAL A 585 12.66 24.24 -29.79
CA VAL A 585 11.19 24.46 -29.67
C VAL A 585 10.69 24.64 -28.22
N ILE A 586 11.48 25.18 -27.29
CA ILE A 586 11.15 25.74 -25.95
C ILE A 586 9.77 25.32 -25.41
N GLU A 587 9.66 24.37 -24.47
CA GLU A 587 8.39 23.73 -24.14
C GLU A 587 7.33 24.69 -23.55
N SER A 588 6.06 24.49 -23.94
CA SER A 588 4.94 25.34 -23.52
C SER A 588 4.30 24.85 -22.22
N VAL A 589 4.64 25.48 -21.09
CA VAL A 589 4.18 25.07 -19.75
C VAL A 589 2.92 25.82 -19.27
N ASP A 590 2.04 25.08 -18.59
CA ASP A 590 0.90 25.64 -17.88
C ASP A 590 1.28 26.19 -16.48
N ARG A 591 0.28 26.70 -15.75
CA ARG A 591 0.48 27.28 -14.41
C ARG A 591 1.00 26.29 -13.36
N LYS A 592 0.52 25.04 -13.35
CA LYS A 592 0.88 24.02 -12.36
C LYS A 592 2.27 23.49 -12.67
N THR A 593 2.52 23.09 -13.92
CA THR A 593 3.85 22.64 -14.39
C THR A 593 4.92 23.71 -14.14
N LEU A 594 4.65 24.98 -14.50
CA LEU A 594 5.60 26.07 -14.25
C LEU A 594 5.86 26.32 -12.76
N GLN A 595 4.88 26.10 -11.89
CA GLN A 595 5.07 26.27 -10.45
C GLN A 595 5.90 25.14 -9.82
N VAL A 596 5.80 23.91 -10.34
CA VAL A 596 6.66 22.77 -9.98
C VAL A 596 8.10 23.07 -10.41
N LEU A 597 8.32 23.38 -11.69
CA LEU A 597 9.66 23.66 -12.24
C LEU A 597 10.37 24.84 -11.52
N ILE A 598 9.64 25.87 -11.09
CA ILE A 598 10.21 26.99 -10.32
C ILE A 598 10.74 26.56 -8.93
N ASN A 599 10.21 25.49 -8.36
CA ASN A 599 10.68 24.95 -7.07
C ASN A 599 11.86 23.98 -7.27
N ASP A 600 11.75 23.10 -8.28
CA ASP A 600 12.54 21.87 -8.34
C ASP A 600 13.74 21.97 -9.32
N VAL A 601 13.72 22.95 -10.24
CA VAL A 601 14.81 23.20 -11.20
C VAL A 601 15.69 24.35 -10.68
N GLU A 602 16.98 24.07 -10.40
CA GLU A 602 17.91 25.08 -9.88
C GLU A 602 18.11 26.28 -10.82
N HIS A 603 17.98 26.08 -12.14
CA HIS A 603 18.28 27.03 -13.20
C HIS A 603 17.24 26.94 -14.33
N LEU A 604 16.20 27.77 -14.28
CA LEU A 604 15.07 27.74 -15.23
C LEU A 604 14.90 29.09 -15.95
N ALA A 605 14.97 29.09 -17.28
CA ALA A 605 14.61 30.23 -18.12
C ALA A 605 13.13 30.14 -18.55
N VAL A 606 12.40 31.25 -18.45
CA VAL A 606 10.94 31.31 -18.71
C VAL A 606 10.60 32.49 -19.61
N PHE A 607 10.12 32.21 -20.82
CA PHE A 607 9.65 33.17 -21.81
C PHE A 607 8.13 33.39 -21.70
N PHE A 608 7.73 34.53 -21.13
CA PHE A 608 6.33 34.92 -21.00
C PHE A 608 5.86 35.71 -22.22
N TYR A 609 4.72 35.30 -22.81
CA TYR A 609 4.10 35.94 -23.96
C TYR A 609 2.58 36.14 -23.83
N ASP A 610 1.98 36.89 -24.77
CA ASP A 610 0.53 37.04 -24.94
C ASP A 610 0.21 36.80 -26.42
N ASP A 611 -0.81 35.99 -26.74
CA ASP A 611 -1.22 35.66 -28.13
C ASP A 611 -1.55 36.89 -29.02
N LYS A 612 -1.72 38.08 -28.42
CA LYS A 612 -1.99 39.37 -29.08
C LYS A 612 -0.71 40.17 -29.39
N CYS A 613 0.46 39.61 -29.09
CA CYS A 613 1.77 40.25 -29.21
C CYS A 613 2.36 40.09 -30.62
N GLU A 614 2.20 41.12 -31.48
CA GLU A 614 2.70 41.11 -32.86
C GLU A 614 4.21 40.82 -33.01
N SER A 615 5.02 41.03 -31.96
CA SER A 615 6.47 40.79 -31.97
C SER A 615 6.93 39.57 -31.19
N CYS A 616 6.03 38.79 -30.59
CA CYS A 616 6.41 37.64 -29.77
C CYS A 616 6.82 36.44 -30.64
N SER A 617 6.15 36.20 -31.76
CA SER A 617 6.54 35.15 -32.71
C SER A 617 7.94 35.40 -33.29
N ASP A 618 8.22 36.62 -33.79
CA ASP A 618 9.57 36.98 -34.28
C ASP A 618 10.68 36.96 -33.21
N ILE A 619 10.33 36.79 -31.93
CA ILE A 619 11.29 36.71 -30.82
C ILE A 619 11.44 35.26 -30.39
N LEU A 620 10.35 34.50 -30.36
CA LEU A 620 10.36 33.07 -30.10
C LEU A 620 11.22 32.34 -31.14
N GLU A 621 11.06 32.64 -32.45
CA GLU A 621 11.88 32.09 -33.55
C GLU A 621 13.40 32.41 -33.45
N GLU A 622 13.80 33.39 -32.62
CA GLU A 622 15.23 33.69 -32.34
C GLU A 622 15.66 33.28 -30.92
N LEU A 623 14.75 32.81 -30.06
CA LEU A 623 15.07 32.17 -28.77
C LEU A 623 15.14 30.66 -28.93
N GLU A 624 14.31 30.10 -29.80
CA GLU A 624 14.30 28.70 -30.22
C GLU A 624 15.66 28.27 -30.84
N ASN A 625 16.44 29.20 -31.41
CA ASN A 625 17.81 28.94 -31.92
C ASN A 625 18.90 28.76 -30.84
N ILE A 626 18.61 28.96 -29.55
CA ILE A 626 19.59 28.86 -28.43
C ILE A 626 19.16 27.92 -27.32
N ASP A 627 18.08 27.19 -27.55
CA ASP A 627 17.42 26.26 -26.65
C ASP A 627 18.36 25.09 -26.29
N ASP A 628 18.84 24.39 -27.32
CA ASP A 628 19.86 23.34 -27.22
C ASP A 628 21.17 23.84 -26.56
N ASP A 629 21.54 25.11 -26.74
CA ASP A 629 22.76 25.72 -26.17
C ASP A 629 22.54 26.15 -24.70
N THR A 630 21.29 26.40 -24.27
CA THR A 630 20.94 26.56 -22.85
C THR A 630 20.94 25.23 -22.10
N ASP A 631 20.46 24.14 -22.72
CA ASP A 631 20.48 22.79 -22.12
C ASP A 631 21.90 22.22 -22.00
N LYS A 632 22.74 22.38 -23.04
CA LYS A 632 24.20 22.13 -22.96
C LYS A 632 24.87 22.93 -21.85
N HIS A 633 24.26 24.03 -21.42
CA HIS A 633 24.68 24.86 -20.30
C HIS A 633 23.85 24.67 -19.03
N GLY A 634 23.05 23.61 -18.91
CA GLY A 634 22.29 23.24 -17.71
C GLY A 634 21.35 24.36 -17.23
N ILE A 635 20.62 24.95 -18.17
CA ILE A 635 19.58 25.95 -17.95
C ILE A 635 18.38 25.51 -18.79
N GLN A 636 17.38 24.90 -18.16
CA GLN A 636 16.18 24.46 -18.86
C GLN A 636 15.35 25.67 -19.33
N PHE A 637 14.77 25.65 -20.53
CA PHE A 637 14.12 26.82 -21.11
C PHE A 637 12.66 26.52 -21.53
N VAL A 638 11.70 27.27 -20.96
CA VAL A 638 10.26 27.09 -21.20
C VAL A 638 9.56 28.37 -21.64
N LYS A 639 8.39 28.24 -22.27
CA LYS A 639 7.49 29.35 -22.64
C LYS A 639 6.13 29.21 -21.98
N SER A 640 5.48 30.33 -21.64
CA SER A 640 4.12 30.31 -21.06
C SER A 640 3.31 31.54 -21.44
N ASN A 641 2.00 31.34 -21.67
CA ASN A 641 1.03 32.39 -21.97
C ASN A 641 0.06 32.70 -20.82
N ASP A 642 0.28 32.21 -19.59
CA ASP A 642 -0.50 32.65 -18.42
C ASP A 642 -0.13 34.09 -18.01
N VAL A 643 -0.77 35.03 -18.71
CA VAL A 643 -0.73 36.47 -18.43
C VAL A 643 -1.15 36.81 -16.99
N LYS A 644 -1.98 36.00 -16.31
CA LYS A 644 -2.33 36.21 -14.90
C LYS A 644 -1.14 35.88 -13.99
N LEU A 645 -0.49 34.73 -14.23
CA LEU A 645 0.68 34.30 -13.45
C LEU A 645 1.82 35.31 -13.62
N ALA A 646 2.09 35.72 -14.86
CA ALA A 646 3.02 36.79 -15.18
C ALA A 646 2.72 38.09 -14.41
N HIS A 647 1.47 38.52 -14.35
CA HIS A 647 1.04 39.69 -13.56
C HIS A 647 1.20 39.48 -12.04
N GLU A 648 1.04 38.26 -11.53
CA GLU A 648 1.18 37.90 -10.11
C GLU A 648 2.66 37.95 -9.66
N ILE A 649 3.59 37.50 -10.49
CA ILE A 649 5.05 37.64 -10.28
C ILE A 649 5.60 39.03 -10.62
N GLY A 650 4.77 39.94 -11.16
CA GLY A 650 5.11 41.35 -11.38
C GLY A 650 5.60 41.73 -12.78
N ILE A 651 5.48 40.83 -13.76
CA ILE A 651 5.64 41.15 -15.19
C ILE A 651 4.38 41.87 -15.66
N PHE A 652 4.52 43.01 -16.34
CA PHE A 652 3.38 43.79 -16.87
C PHE A 652 3.57 44.22 -18.34
N ALA A 653 4.51 43.59 -19.04
CA ALA A 653 4.81 43.81 -20.45
C ALA A 653 5.29 42.50 -21.08
N PHE A 654 4.88 42.25 -22.33
CA PHE A 654 5.19 41.03 -23.07
C PHE A 654 5.82 41.41 -24.43
N PRO A 655 6.78 40.64 -24.95
CA PRO A 655 7.39 39.47 -24.32
C PRO A 655 8.32 39.84 -23.17
N ALA A 656 8.53 38.91 -22.25
CA ALA A 656 9.49 39.02 -21.15
C ALA A 656 10.22 37.68 -20.96
N LEU A 657 11.52 37.75 -20.64
CA LEU A 657 12.32 36.59 -20.27
C LEU A 657 12.74 36.72 -18.80
N VAL A 658 12.53 35.66 -18.03
CA VAL A 658 12.91 35.57 -16.61
C VAL A 658 13.76 34.33 -16.42
N TYR A 659 14.91 34.48 -15.76
CA TYR A 659 15.73 33.38 -15.28
C TYR A 659 15.48 33.19 -13.79
N TYR A 660 15.22 31.96 -13.36
CA TYR A 660 15.06 31.59 -11.96
C TYR A 660 16.33 30.88 -11.48
N GLU A 661 16.86 31.36 -10.35
CA GLU A 661 17.95 30.73 -9.62
C GLU A 661 17.40 30.26 -8.27
N THR A 662 17.23 28.96 -8.05
CA THR A 662 16.61 28.40 -6.81
C THR A 662 15.27 29.08 -6.46
N GLY A 663 14.37 29.19 -7.44
CA GLY A 663 13.07 29.87 -7.30
C GLY A 663 13.11 31.41 -7.25
N VAL A 664 14.27 32.07 -7.39
CA VAL A 664 14.39 33.54 -7.37
C VAL A 664 14.36 34.13 -8.80
N PRO A 665 13.33 34.90 -9.20
CA PRO A 665 13.22 35.45 -10.55
C PRO A 665 14.12 36.66 -10.82
N ILE A 666 14.87 36.59 -11.91
CA ILE A 666 15.74 37.64 -12.48
C ILE A 666 15.25 37.96 -13.89
N MET A 667 14.74 39.18 -14.12
CA MET A 667 14.26 39.60 -15.44
C MET A 667 15.39 40.10 -16.35
N TYR A 668 15.39 39.69 -17.62
CA TYR A 668 16.30 40.22 -18.64
C TYR A 668 15.86 41.62 -19.11
N ASP A 669 16.79 42.59 -19.10
CA ASP A 669 16.54 43.99 -19.50
C ASP A 669 17.03 44.34 -20.93
N GLY A 670 17.55 43.34 -21.66
CA GLY A 670 18.20 43.53 -22.95
C GLY A 670 17.25 43.53 -24.16
N ASN A 671 17.83 43.28 -25.33
CA ASN A 671 17.07 43.04 -26.56
C ASN A 671 16.93 41.54 -26.74
N LEU A 672 15.70 41.05 -26.83
CA LEU A 672 15.40 39.62 -27.03
C LEU A 672 15.65 39.17 -28.48
N LYS A 673 15.56 40.08 -29.46
CA LYS A 673 15.98 39.84 -30.87
C LYS A 673 17.50 39.87 -31.05
N ASN A 674 18.22 39.12 -30.21
CA ASN A 674 19.66 38.93 -30.29
C ASN A 674 20.07 37.70 -29.46
N GLU A 675 19.79 36.53 -30.01
CA GLU A 675 20.07 35.18 -29.50
C GLU A 675 21.43 35.07 -28.78
N ASP A 676 22.54 35.42 -29.46
CA ASP A 676 23.92 35.56 -28.92
C ASP A 676 23.99 36.13 -27.49
N ARG A 677 23.25 37.23 -27.27
CA ARG A 677 23.32 38.02 -26.04
C ARG A 677 22.35 37.50 -24.97
N VAL A 678 21.25 36.88 -25.37
CA VAL A 678 20.35 36.19 -24.44
C VAL A 678 21.04 34.96 -23.89
N LEU A 679 21.57 34.09 -24.76
CA LEU A 679 22.35 32.91 -24.39
C LEU A 679 23.54 33.29 -23.50
N GLN A 680 24.36 34.28 -23.92
CA GLN A 680 25.46 34.75 -23.08
C GLN A 680 25.00 35.33 -21.73
N TRP A 681 23.80 35.93 -21.64
CA TRP A 681 23.29 36.43 -20.36
C TRP A 681 22.83 35.28 -19.44
N LEU A 682 22.14 34.27 -19.98
CA LEU A 682 21.72 33.07 -19.25
C LEU A 682 22.94 32.29 -18.72
N ILE A 683 23.91 32.00 -19.59
CA ILE A 683 25.20 31.38 -19.21
C ILE A 683 25.89 32.20 -18.11
N ASN A 684 25.88 33.53 -18.21
CA ASN A 684 26.45 34.39 -17.17
C ASN A 684 25.68 34.32 -15.85
N GLN A 685 24.34 34.12 -15.83
CA GLN A 685 23.61 33.98 -14.56
C GLN A 685 24.02 32.69 -13.84
N ARG A 686 24.14 31.56 -14.57
CA ARG A 686 24.65 30.30 -14.00
C ARG A 686 26.11 30.38 -13.51
N ASN A 687 26.95 31.22 -14.13
CA ASN A 687 28.40 31.26 -13.86
C ASN A 687 28.87 32.40 -12.94
N ASP A 688 28.11 33.49 -12.79
CA ASP A 688 28.40 34.54 -11.81
C ASP A 688 27.94 34.06 -10.42
N ASP A 689 28.87 33.81 -9.48
CA ASP A 689 28.56 33.53 -8.06
C ASP A 689 27.69 34.64 -7.38
N CYS A 690 27.29 35.72 -8.08
CA CYS A 690 26.99 37.06 -7.55
C CYS A 690 25.53 37.54 -7.73
N PHE A 691 24.65 37.28 -6.78
CA PHE A 691 23.27 37.80 -6.79
C PHE A 691 23.17 39.34 -6.74
N TYR A 692 22.07 39.91 -7.26
CA TYR A 692 21.83 41.36 -7.32
C TYR A 692 20.58 41.78 -6.50
N VAL A 693 20.66 42.87 -5.73
CA VAL A 693 19.59 43.29 -4.81
C VAL A 693 19.10 44.72 -5.07
N GLY A 694 17.90 44.82 -5.65
CA GLY A 694 16.95 45.92 -5.42
C GLY A 694 17.21 47.29 -6.09
N LEU A 695 16.19 48.15 -6.00
CA LEU A 695 16.18 49.51 -6.56
C LEU A 695 17.09 50.47 -5.76
N GLY A 696 18.37 50.56 -6.14
CA GLY A 696 19.37 51.33 -5.42
C GLY A 696 19.20 52.85 -5.49
N HIS A 697 18.92 53.50 -4.34
CA HIS A 697 19.04 54.96 -4.18
C HIS A 697 20.26 55.28 -3.29
N GLU A 698 21.34 55.84 -3.87
CA GLU A 698 22.49 56.29 -3.08
C GLU A 698 22.09 57.27 -1.96
N GLY A 699 22.66 57.11 -0.76
CA GLY A 699 22.21 57.77 0.46
C GLY A 699 22.41 59.30 0.54
N ARG A 700 21.62 60.08 -0.21
CA ARG A 700 21.49 61.54 -0.06
C ARG A 700 20.02 61.99 -0.18
N SER A 701 19.51 62.65 0.85
CA SER A 701 18.12 63.14 0.89
C SER A 701 17.82 64.16 -0.22
N ALA A 702 17.02 63.77 -1.20
CA ALA A 702 16.54 64.65 -2.26
C ALA A 702 15.65 65.77 -1.69
N LYS A 703 16.17 67.01 -1.67
CA LYS A 703 15.33 68.20 -1.46
C LYS A 703 14.53 68.47 -2.74
N ARG A 704 13.24 68.78 -2.58
CA ARG A 704 12.32 69.14 -3.68
C ARG A 704 12.99 70.13 -4.66
N GLY A 705 13.25 69.65 -5.87
CA GLY A 705 13.86 70.39 -6.98
C GLY A 705 13.71 69.56 -8.25
N ASN A 706 13.44 70.21 -9.38
CA ASN A 706 12.98 69.54 -10.60
C ASN A 706 14.15 69.15 -11.52
N SER A 707 14.56 67.86 -11.51
CA SER A 707 15.34 67.17 -12.56
C SER A 707 15.54 65.70 -12.18
N VAL A 708 15.39 64.78 -13.15
CA VAL A 708 15.76 63.36 -13.00
C VAL A 708 17.25 63.19 -13.39
N PRO A 709 18.06 62.38 -12.68
CA PRO A 709 19.38 61.94 -13.13
C PRO A 709 19.31 60.53 -13.76
N ASP A 710 19.78 60.40 -15.00
CA ASP A 710 19.90 59.10 -15.68
C ASP A 710 21.14 58.32 -15.19
N GLN A 711 21.00 57.57 -14.10
CA GLN A 711 21.88 56.45 -13.76
C GLN A 711 21.22 55.53 -12.72
N PHE A 712 20.90 54.32 -13.15
CA PHE A 712 20.34 53.24 -12.34
C PHE A 712 21.30 52.06 -12.37
N GLN A 713 21.66 51.51 -11.21
CA GLN A 713 22.40 50.26 -11.08
C GLN A 713 21.93 49.52 -9.80
N PRO A 714 21.65 48.20 -9.86
CA PRO A 714 21.37 47.40 -8.68
C PRO A 714 22.63 47.12 -7.85
N PHE A 715 22.48 46.70 -6.59
CA PHE A 715 23.61 46.30 -5.76
C PHE A 715 24.04 44.86 -6.05
N GLN A 716 25.26 44.67 -6.58
CA GLN A 716 25.87 43.35 -6.79
C GLN A 716 26.48 42.80 -5.49
N CYS A 717 26.18 41.55 -5.14
CA CYS A 717 26.58 40.89 -3.90
C CYS A 717 27.34 39.58 -4.19
N CYS A 718 28.65 39.67 -4.43
CA CYS A 718 29.50 38.50 -4.67
C CYS A 718 29.99 37.79 -3.38
N PRO A 719 29.90 36.45 -3.29
CA PRO A 719 30.56 35.63 -2.28
C PRO A 719 32.09 35.77 -2.34
N THR A 720 32.68 36.31 -1.28
CA THR A 720 34.15 36.37 -1.17
C THR A 720 34.71 35.00 -0.80
N LYS A 721 35.26 34.26 -1.77
CA LYS A 721 35.97 32.98 -1.56
C LYS A 721 37.01 33.13 -0.43
N LEU A 722 36.87 32.30 0.61
CA LEU A 722 37.35 32.58 1.96
C LEU A 722 38.85 32.28 2.12
N GLU A 723 39.69 33.26 1.78
CA GLU A 723 41.15 33.23 1.94
C GLU A 723 41.58 33.21 3.44
N LYS A 724 41.47 32.01 4.03
CA LYS A 724 41.89 31.52 5.36
C LYS A 724 40.89 31.73 6.52
N SER A 725 40.68 30.64 7.26
CA SER A 725 39.67 30.49 8.33
C SER A 725 39.76 31.56 9.44
N THR A 726 38.69 32.37 9.55
CA THR A 726 38.36 33.14 10.75
C THR A 726 37.40 32.33 11.63
N LYS A 727 37.81 32.01 12.86
CA LYS A 727 36.98 31.22 13.78
C LYS A 727 35.73 31.97 14.23
N VAL A 728 34.56 31.45 13.88
CA VAL A 728 33.26 31.91 14.39
C VAL A 728 33.12 31.51 15.87
N PRO A 729 32.64 32.40 16.77
CA PRO A 729 32.29 32.01 18.13
C PRO A 729 31.00 31.17 18.13
N LYS A 730 31.00 29.99 18.77
CA LYS A 730 29.73 29.29 19.05
C LYS A 730 28.87 30.15 19.98
N MET A 731 27.68 30.53 19.51
CA MET A 731 26.58 30.98 20.37
C MET A 731 25.57 29.84 20.46
N THR A 732 25.20 29.46 21.68
CA THR A 732 24.22 28.40 21.92
C THR A 732 22.81 28.90 21.60
N ALA A 733 22.04 28.13 20.84
CA ALA A 733 20.62 28.42 20.65
C ALA A 733 19.87 28.32 21.98
N GLN A 734 18.92 29.22 22.22
CA GLN A 734 17.99 29.16 23.35
C GLN A 734 16.59 28.97 22.78
N ARG A 735 15.96 27.81 23.07
CA ARG A 735 14.63 27.46 22.56
C ARG A 735 13.62 28.56 22.87
N ILE A 736 12.89 29.00 21.84
CA ILE A 736 11.63 29.74 21.98
C ILE A 736 10.54 28.73 21.63
N GLY A 737 9.74 28.34 22.62
CA GLY A 737 8.56 27.50 22.38
C GLY A 737 7.42 28.31 21.79
N GLN A 738 6.57 27.65 20.99
CA GLN A 738 5.28 28.20 20.60
C GLN A 738 4.42 28.47 21.86
N GLY A 739 3.60 29.51 21.81
CA GLY A 739 2.68 29.88 22.88
C GLY A 739 1.58 30.78 22.33
N ASN A 740 0.32 30.40 22.57
CA ASN A 740 -0.83 30.97 21.87
C ASN A 740 -0.96 32.50 22.02
N ALA A 741 -1.34 33.15 20.93
CA ALA A 741 -1.62 34.58 20.90
C ALA A 741 -2.95 34.90 21.61
N GLY A 742 -2.92 35.85 22.54
CA GLY A 742 -4.10 36.34 23.25
C GLY A 742 -3.93 37.80 23.71
N ASP A 743 -4.62 38.69 23.00
CA ASP A 743 -4.93 40.10 23.31
C ASP A 743 -3.84 41.12 23.75
N ASP A 744 -3.64 42.07 22.84
CA ASP A 744 -3.83 43.51 23.08
C ASP A 744 -2.92 44.25 24.10
N LYS A 745 -1.85 44.92 23.59
CA LYS A 745 -1.68 46.40 23.65
C LYS A 745 -0.39 46.90 22.97
N ARG A 746 -0.44 48.12 22.39
CA ARG A 746 0.71 48.84 21.79
C ARG A 746 1.52 49.66 22.80
N PRO A 747 2.86 49.71 22.67
CA PRO A 747 3.69 50.85 23.11
C PRO A 747 4.43 51.57 21.94
N GLN A 748 5.05 52.71 22.24
CA GLN A 748 5.73 53.61 21.28
C GLN A 748 7.27 53.38 21.19
N PRO A 749 7.95 53.85 20.11
CA PRO A 749 9.36 53.55 19.86
C PRO A 749 10.34 54.33 20.75
N GLY A 750 11.45 53.69 21.11
CA GLY A 750 12.59 54.30 21.84
C GLY A 750 13.90 54.23 21.04
N ASN A 751 14.60 55.35 20.93
CA ASN A 751 15.89 55.43 20.22
C ASN A 751 17.00 54.61 20.89
N PHE A 752 17.82 53.93 20.09
CA PHE A 752 19.18 53.54 20.46
C PHE A 752 20.22 54.35 19.66
N GLN A 753 21.36 54.67 20.28
CA GLN A 753 22.45 55.43 19.67
C GLN A 753 23.72 54.57 19.56
N PHE A 754 24.39 54.62 18.39
CA PHE A 754 25.69 54.02 18.20
C PHE A 754 26.82 54.92 18.72
N GLY A 755 27.74 54.35 19.50
CA GLY A 755 28.99 55.00 19.90
C GLY A 755 30.00 55.06 18.77
N LYS A 756 30.89 56.07 18.80
CA LYS A 756 31.99 56.22 17.82
C LYS A 756 33.29 55.57 18.33
N PRO A 757 34.19 55.11 17.42
CA PRO A 757 35.44 54.46 17.78
C PRO A 757 36.54 55.46 18.17
N ASP A 758 37.55 54.98 18.91
CA ASP A 758 38.85 55.62 19.09
C ASP A 758 39.98 54.56 19.19
N SER A 759 41.24 54.98 19.30
CA SER A 759 42.25 54.47 18.36
C SER A 759 43.63 54.04 18.92
N THR A 760 44.10 52.87 18.46
CA THR A 760 45.52 52.42 18.43
C THR A 760 46.22 52.14 19.80
N PRO A 761 47.52 51.73 19.85
CA PRO A 761 47.93 50.34 19.57
C PRO A 761 48.86 49.72 20.66
N ILE A 762 48.97 48.39 20.71
CA ILE A 762 49.91 47.68 21.61
C ILE A 762 50.83 46.71 20.85
N LYS A 763 52.10 46.61 21.29
CA LYS A 763 53.15 45.76 20.71
C LYS A 763 53.43 44.51 21.56
N SER A 764 53.93 43.47 20.87
CA SER A 764 54.94 42.49 21.33
C SER A 764 54.75 41.75 22.67
N THR A 765 54.31 40.49 22.57
CA THR A 765 55.08 39.25 22.89
C THR A 765 55.95 39.14 24.19
N PRO A 766 56.24 37.91 24.68
CA PRO A 766 55.43 36.67 24.67
C PRO A 766 55.56 35.85 25.99
N LYS A 767 55.00 34.62 26.00
CA LYS A 767 55.31 33.49 26.93
C LYS A 767 54.88 33.69 28.41
N SER A 768 54.62 32.65 29.20
CA SER A 768 54.37 31.21 28.97
C SER A 768 53.81 30.58 30.25
N SER A 769 53.42 29.29 30.21
CA SER A 769 53.46 28.32 31.32
C SER A 769 52.56 28.57 32.57
N SER A 770 52.05 27.56 33.30
CA SER A 770 51.88 26.12 33.01
C SER A 770 51.14 25.41 34.16
N SER A 771 50.29 24.43 33.83
CA SER A 771 50.08 23.15 34.57
C SER A 771 49.53 23.10 36.01
N ALA A 772 49.01 21.91 36.35
CA ALA A 772 48.60 21.38 37.67
C ALA A 772 47.32 22.00 38.30
N LYS A 773 46.21 21.26 38.46
CA LYS A 773 45.95 20.07 39.33
C LYS A 773 46.08 20.40 40.84
N GLY A 774 44.95 20.45 41.56
CA GLY A 774 44.94 20.85 42.99
C GLY A 774 43.68 20.51 43.83
N LYS A 775 43.16 19.28 43.70
CA LYS A 775 42.16 18.57 44.55
C LYS A 775 41.68 19.20 45.90
N LYS A 776 40.38 18.92 46.17
CA LYS A 776 39.74 18.48 47.45
C LYS A 776 39.04 19.47 48.42
N ALA A 777 37.77 19.11 48.68
CA ALA A 777 37.16 18.82 50.00
C ALA A 777 36.42 19.90 50.84
N ALA A 778 35.08 19.80 50.75
CA ALA A 778 34.16 19.42 51.85
C ALA A 778 33.76 20.39 52.98
N GLY A 779 32.42 20.48 53.18
CA GLY A 779 31.75 20.88 54.44
C GLY A 779 31.06 22.25 54.41
N ALA A 780 30.00 22.51 55.21
CA ALA A 780 29.15 21.61 56.00
C ALA A 780 27.87 22.30 56.56
N LYS A 781 26.79 21.53 56.76
CA LYS A 781 25.72 21.68 57.80
C LYS A 781 24.77 22.91 57.84
N LYS A 782 23.45 22.59 57.79
CA LYS A 782 22.35 23.02 58.70
C LYS A 782 21.83 24.48 58.66
N ALA A 783 20.56 24.81 59.01
CA ALA A 783 19.31 24.02 59.17
C ALA A 783 18.06 24.92 59.41
N SER A 784 16.86 24.28 59.40
CA SER A 784 15.56 24.67 60.03
C SER A 784 14.71 25.80 59.40
N GLY A 785 13.35 25.76 59.45
CA GLY A 785 12.43 24.65 59.79
C GLY A 785 11.07 25.03 60.44
N LYS A 786 10.10 24.07 60.40
CA LYS A 786 8.77 23.99 61.10
C LYS A 786 7.57 24.83 60.57
N ALA A 787 6.28 24.51 60.86
CA ALA A 787 5.51 23.25 61.10
C ALA A 787 4.06 23.51 61.64
N SER A 788 3.07 22.62 61.40
CA SER A 788 1.88 22.20 62.23
C SER A 788 0.81 21.48 61.36
N LYS A 789 -0.11 20.56 61.74
CA LYS A 789 -0.52 19.67 62.90
C LYS A 789 -2.08 19.60 62.97
N LYS A 790 -2.81 18.61 63.56
CA LYS A 790 -2.50 17.33 64.28
C LYS A 790 -2.34 16.15 63.28
N ALA A 791 -3.05 15.00 63.19
CA ALA A 791 -4.18 14.34 63.91
C ALA A 791 -3.86 12.84 64.21
N VAL A 792 -4.37 12.25 65.32
CA VAL A 792 -4.08 10.87 65.83
C VAL A 792 -5.15 10.40 66.86
N VAL A 793 -5.54 9.12 66.82
CA VAL A 793 -6.07 8.17 67.87
C VAL A 793 -5.63 6.77 67.34
N GLU A 794 -4.69 6.00 67.92
CA GLU A 794 -4.72 5.13 69.14
C GLU A 794 -5.48 3.78 68.92
N SER A 795 -5.05 2.58 69.36
CA SER A 795 -3.77 2.09 69.95
C SER A 795 -3.79 0.55 70.24
N ASP A 796 -2.65 -0.15 70.12
CA ASP A 796 -2.20 -1.42 70.79
C ASP A 796 -3.06 -2.72 70.57
N GLU A 797 -2.69 -4.00 70.86
CA GLU A 797 -1.59 -4.67 71.62
C GLU A 797 -1.44 -6.18 71.18
N ASP A 798 -0.26 -6.79 71.35
CA ASP A 798 0.28 -8.20 71.51
C ASP A 798 -0.68 -9.45 71.57
N ASP A 799 -0.32 -10.77 71.49
CA ASP A 799 0.84 -11.64 71.07
C ASP A 799 0.39 -13.16 71.08
N ASP A 800 1.15 -14.07 70.40
CA ASP A 800 1.38 -15.54 70.64
C ASP A 800 0.22 -16.60 70.78
N ASP A 801 0.62 -17.86 71.10
CA ASP A 801 -0.09 -19.16 71.30
C ASP A 801 -0.64 -19.91 70.04
N ASP A 802 -0.50 -21.24 69.85
CA ASP A 802 0.49 -22.26 70.30
C ASP A 802 0.31 -23.60 69.53
N ASP A 803 1.32 -24.49 69.61
CA ASP A 803 1.32 -25.98 69.61
C ASP A 803 0.55 -26.87 68.56
N ASP A 804 1.37 -27.64 67.82
CA ASP A 804 1.44 -29.13 67.78
C ASP A 804 0.45 -30.09 67.05
N ASP A 805 1.12 -31.17 66.57
CA ASP A 805 0.78 -32.62 66.53
C ASP A 805 -0.25 -33.26 65.55
N ASP A 806 0.32 -34.22 64.80
CA ASP A 806 -0.05 -35.64 64.67
C ASP A 806 -1.23 -36.16 63.79
N ASP A 807 -0.80 -36.83 62.71
CA ASP A 807 -1.02 -38.27 62.42
C ASP A 807 -2.36 -38.87 61.92
N ASP A 808 -2.19 -40.11 61.44
CA ASP A 808 -3.09 -41.18 61.00
C ASP A 808 -3.93 -40.91 59.73
N ASP A 809 -3.69 -41.60 58.60
CA ASP A 809 -3.77 -43.05 58.32
C ASP A 809 -5.20 -43.63 58.48
N HIS A 810 -5.91 -43.81 57.36
CA HIS A 810 -6.11 -45.13 56.73
C HIS A 810 -7.08 -45.06 55.53
N ASP A 811 -6.62 -45.54 54.38
CA ASP A 811 -6.95 -46.85 53.76
C ASP A 811 -8.36 -47.47 53.89
N ASP A 812 -8.55 -48.53 53.08
CA ASP A 812 -9.55 -49.62 53.20
C ASP A 812 -11.04 -49.22 52.92
N ASP A 813 -11.84 -49.92 52.11
CA ASP A 813 -11.70 -51.25 51.50
C ASP A 813 -12.77 -51.46 50.37
N ASP A 814 -12.51 -52.40 49.44
CA ASP A 814 -13.41 -53.47 48.93
C ASP A 814 -14.80 -53.15 48.25
N ASP A 815 -15.35 -53.95 47.32
CA ASP A 815 -14.85 -55.08 46.49
C ASP A 815 -15.86 -55.40 45.34
N ASP A 816 -15.68 -56.55 44.66
CA ASP A 816 -16.67 -57.39 43.95
C ASP A 816 -17.21 -56.95 42.55
N ASP A 817 -17.33 -57.82 41.53
CA ASP A 817 -16.60 -59.07 41.24
C ASP A 817 -16.83 -59.59 39.78
N ASP A 818 -15.99 -60.56 39.37
CA ASP A 818 -16.19 -61.68 38.41
C ASP A 818 -16.50 -61.55 36.88
N ASP A 819 -15.64 -62.26 36.12
CA ASP A 819 -15.90 -63.19 34.97
C ASP A 819 -16.37 -62.71 33.56
N ASP A 820 -15.92 -63.30 32.42
CA ASP A 820 -15.15 -64.56 32.19
C ASP A 820 -14.34 -64.60 30.85
N ASP A 821 -13.26 -65.43 30.78
CA ASP A 821 -12.52 -66.13 29.67
C ASP A 821 -12.60 -65.72 28.14
N ASP A 822 -11.70 -66.03 27.17
CA ASP A 822 -10.28 -66.50 26.98
C ASP A 822 -9.96 -66.39 25.42
N ASP A 823 -8.86 -66.73 24.70
CA ASP A 823 -7.56 -67.40 24.89
C ASP A 823 -6.42 -66.77 24.02
N LYS A 824 -5.43 -66.17 24.69
CA LYS A 824 -3.95 -66.14 24.46
C LYS A 824 -3.42 -66.31 22.99
N SER A 825 -2.34 -65.61 22.57
CA SER A 825 -1.02 -65.75 23.22
C SER A 825 0.16 -64.91 22.63
N LYS A 826 0.87 -64.23 23.55
CA LYS A 826 2.35 -64.18 23.72
C LYS A 826 3.30 -63.40 22.76
N GLN A 827 3.81 -62.29 23.34
CA GLN A 827 5.24 -62.03 23.68
C GLN A 827 6.22 -61.28 22.73
N LYS A 828 6.53 -60.05 23.18
CA LYS A 828 7.87 -59.44 23.41
C LYS A 828 8.92 -59.31 22.26
N LEU A 829 9.20 -58.03 21.97
CA LEU A 829 10.52 -57.37 21.98
C LEU A 829 11.70 -58.05 21.24
N VAL A 830 12.09 -57.48 20.08
CA VAL A 830 13.49 -57.49 19.62
C VAL A 830 13.83 -56.14 18.97
N LYS A 831 14.89 -55.46 19.44
CA LYS A 831 15.54 -54.35 18.69
C LYS A 831 16.41 -54.94 17.57
N VAL A 832 16.21 -54.54 16.31
CA VAL A 832 17.14 -54.86 15.21
C VAL A 832 17.31 -53.64 14.31
N SER A 833 18.54 -53.14 14.23
CA SER A 833 19.00 -52.22 13.18
C SER A 833 19.48 -53.01 11.95
N TYR A 834 19.44 -52.40 10.76
CA TYR A 834 20.57 -52.26 9.81
C TYR A 834 20.12 -51.83 8.41
N ALA A 835 20.95 -51.05 7.73
CA ALA A 835 20.74 -50.58 6.36
C ALA A 835 21.18 -51.60 5.29
N SER A 836 20.92 -51.23 4.02
CA SER A 836 21.45 -51.79 2.76
C SER A 836 20.75 -53.00 2.09
N SER A 837 20.06 -52.65 1.00
CA SER A 837 20.27 -53.19 -0.37
C SER A 837 19.89 -54.64 -0.73
N ARG A 838 19.16 -54.78 -1.85
CA ARG A 838 19.02 -56.03 -2.64
C ARG A 838 19.06 -55.73 -4.14
N LYS A 839 19.67 -56.60 -4.96
CA LYS A 839 19.71 -56.46 -6.43
C LYS A 839 19.98 -57.80 -7.14
N ALA A 840 19.62 -57.85 -8.43
CA ALA A 840 19.92 -58.91 -9.42
C ALA A 840 19.10 -60.22 -9.29
N THR A 841 18.93 -61.07 -10.33
CA THR A 841 19.59 -61.20 -11.66
C THR A 841 18.57 -61.59 -12.75
N ALA A 842 18.84 -61.65 -14.07
CA ALA A 842 19.57 -60.79 -15.02
C ALA A 842 19.45 -61.40 -16.45
N LYS A 843 19.45 -60.60 -17.54
CA LYS A 843 19.64 -61.08 -18.94
C LYS A 843 20.40 -60.05 -19.81
N LYS A 844 21.12 -60.52 -20.83
CA LYS A 844 22.04 -59.79 -21.76
C LYS A 844 22.20 -60.60 -23.08
N PRO A 845 23.07 -60.30 -24.10
CA PRO A 845 24.37 -59.57 -24.16
C PRO A 845 24.29 -58.22 -24.93
N ASP A 846 25.34 -57.48 -25.35
CA ASP A 846 26.81 -57.64 -25.21
C ASP A 846 27.49 -56.42 -24.50
N ALA A 847 28.08 -55.37 -25.10
CA ALA A 847 28.24 -54.91 -26.51
C ALA A 847 29.55 -54.10 -26.67
N LYS A 848 29.88 -53.65 -27.90
CA LYS A 848 31.24 -53.22 -28.31
C LYS A 848 31.26 -52.10 -29.39
N PRO A 849 32.37 -51.35 -29.59
CA PRO A 849 33.32 -50.86 -28.56
C PRO A 849 34.02 -49.48 -28.84
N ALA A 850 34.39 -48.76 -27.77
CA ALA A 850 35.61 -47.89 -27.65
C ALA A 850 35.80 -46.71 -28.67
N PRO A 851 36.88 -45.88 -28.59
CA PRO A 851 37.89 -45.63 -27.54
C PRO A 851 37.89 -44.14 -27.06
N ALA A 852 38.94 -43.57 -26.43
CA ALA A 852 39.55 -43.87 -25.11
C ALA A 852 40.78 -42.93 -24.87
N ALA A 853 40.75 -42.10 -23.81
CA ALA A 853 41.91 -41.46 -23.16
C ALA A 853 41.47 -40.98 -21.74
N SER A 854 42.09 -41.22 -20.58
CA SER A 854 43.50 -41.32 -20.13
C SER A 854 44.15 -39.93 -19.94
N VAL A 855 44.75 -39.52 -18.80
CA VAL A 855 45.64 -40.23 -17.85
C VAL A 855 45.78 -39.49 -16.47
N LYS A 856 46.14 -40.22 -15.39
CA LYS A 856 46.84 -39.83 -14.12
C LYS A 856 46.07 -39.38 -12.86
N THR A 857 46.14 -40.30 -11.89
CA THR A 857 46.00 -40.20 -10.43
C THR A 857 47.08 -39.41 -9.68
N ALA A 858 46.72 -38.84 -8.53
CA ALA A 858 47.44 -38.97 -7.23
C ALA A 858 46.42 -38.68 -6.09
N SER A 859 46.15 -39.50 -5.06
CA SER A 859 46.97 -40.35 -4.17
C SER A 859 47.51 -39.64 -2.92
N ALA A 860 46.68 -39.55 -1.88
CA ALA A 860 47.11 -39.41 -0.47
C ALA A 860 46.66 -40.63 0.35
N LYS A 861 47.34 -40.94 1.47
CA LYS A 861 47.06 -42.12 2.31
C LYS A 861 46.57 -41.75 3.71
N ALA A 862 45.66 -42.56 4.23
CA ALA A 862 45.08 -42.43 5.57
C ALA A 862 46.10 -42.59 6.71
N SER A 863 45.71 -42.14 7.90
CA SER A 863 46.20 -42.64 9.19
C SER A 863 45.04 -42.78 10.18
N LYS A 864 44.92 -43.95 10.82
CA LYS A 864 43.92 -44.21 11.85
C LYS A 864 44.44 -43.76 13.22
N LYS A 865 43.54 -43.25 14.07
CA LYS A 865 43.63 -43.46 15.52
C LYS A 865 42.23 -43.66 16.12
N THR A 866 42.20 -44.17 17.34
CA THR A 866 41.04 -44.88 17.92
C THR A 866 40.29 -44.03 18.95
N LEU A 867 39.01 -44.38 19.18
CA LEU A 867 38.14 -43.74 20.17
C LEU A 867 38.72 -43.73 21.59
N ALA A 868 38.35 -42.70 22.34
CA ALA A 868 38.01 -42.82 23.75
C ALA A 868 36.55 -42.35 23.91
N LYS A 869 35.75 -43.05 24.72
CA LYS A 869 34.42 -42.57 25.14
C LYS A 869 34.58 -41.54 26.25
N ASN A 870 33.72 -40.54 26.24
CA ASN A 870 33.03 -40.05 27.44
C ASN A 870 31.54 -39.92 27.08
N GLU A 871 30.67 -39.94 28.09
CA GLU A 871 29.22 -39.83 27.96
C GLU A 871 28.74 -38.52 28.63
N ASP A 872 27.42 -38.33 28.65
CA ASP A 872 26.64 -37.27 29.32
C ASP A 872 26.43 -35.89 28.64
N LYS A 873 25.12 -35.55 28.62
CA LYS A 873 24.46 -34.22 28.60
C LYS A 873 24.31 -33.48 27.26
N LEU A 874 23.08 -33.51 26.75
CA LEU A 874 22.49 -32.36 26.06
C LEU A 874 22.53 -31.14 27.00
N ASN A 875 22.57 -29.94 26.42
CA ASN A 875 22.91 -28.71 27.12
C ASN A 875 21.99 -27.59 26.64
N VAL A 876 20.96 -27.25 27.44
CA VAL A 876 19.94 -26.23 27.15
C VAL A 876 20.57 -24.83 27.20
N ARG A 877 21.34 -24.51 26.16
CA ARG A 877 22.24 -23.35 26.09
C ARG A 877 22.49 -22.84 24.67
N THR A 878 21.82 -23.39 23.65
CA THR A 878 22.02 -22.99 22.26
C THR A 878 21.12 -21.79 21.93
N GLY A 879 19.79 -21.95 21.91
CA GLY A 879 18.82 -20.88 21.63
C GLY A 879 19.00 -19.63 22.53
N ILE A 880 19.15 -19.82 23.85
CA ILE A 880 19.43 -18.72 24.79
C ILE A 880 20.68 -17.88 24.38
N ASN A 881 21.68 -18.44 23.70
CA ASN A 881 22.86 -17.69 23.22
C ASN A 881 22.71 -17.13 21.78
N TYR A 882 21.60 -17.43 21.09
CA TYR A 882 21.21 -16.84 19.81
C TYR A 882 20.44 -15.53 20.06
N LEU A 883 19.32 -15.58 20.80
CA LEU A 883 18.57 -14.38 21.24
C LEU A 883 19.48 -13.36 21.97
N HIS A 884 20.31 -13.79 22.93
CA HIS A 884 21.24 -12.89 23.64
C HIS A 884 22.31 -12.24 22.74
N LYS A 885 22.46 -12.65 21.48
CA LYS A 885 23.28 -11.95 20.49
C LYS A 885 22.46 -10.97 19.67
N ARG A 886 21.30 -11.37 19.11
CA ARG A 886 20.42 -10.47 18.32
C ARG A 886 19.99 -9.28 19.19
N LEU A 887 19.45 -9.52 20.39
CA LEU A 887 19.14 -8.51 21.42
C LEU A 887 20.33 -7.60 21.78
N LYS A 888 21.55 -8.13 21.81
CA LYS A 888 22.73 -7.35 22.16
C LYS A 888 23.22 -6.47 21.00
N HIS A 889 23.09 -6.94 19.76
CA HIS A 889 23.37 -6.12 18.58
C HIS A 889 22.37 -4.97 18.49
N LEU A 890 21.08 -5.26 18.72
CA LEU A 890 20.01 -4.26 18.85
C LEU A 890 20.34 -3.19 19.90
N TYR A 891 20.86 -3.60 21.07
CA TYR A 891 21.26 -2.66 22.13
C TYR A 891 22.48 -1.79 21.77
N ASP A 892 23.41 -2.29 20.95
CA ASP A 892 24.56 -1.52 20.45
C ASP A 892 24.20 -0.65 19.22
N LEU A 893 23.07 -0.92 18.53
CA LEU A 893 22.44 -0.06 17.51
C LEU A 893 21.66 1.10 18.15
N ILE A 894 20.61 0.79 18.93
CA ILE A 894 19.66 1.76 19.52
C ILE A 894 20.35 2.84 20.39
N PHE A 895 21.54 2.56 20.95
CA PHE A 895 22.27 3.49 21.81
C PHE A 895 23.40 4.29 21.15
N GLN A 896 23.67 4.14 19.84
CA GLN A 896 24.72 4.94 19.20
C GLN A 896 24.35 6.44 19.06
N ASP A 897 23.06 6.77 18.86
CA ASP A 897 22.62 8.17 18.70
C ASP A 897 22.50 9.00 19.99
N ILE A 898 22.69 8.40 21.17
CA ILE A 898 22.54 9.10 22.47
C ILE A 898 23.90 9.65 22.97
N SER A 899 24.86 9.92 22.08
CA SER A 899 26.23 10.35 22.46
C SER A 899 26.89 11.45 21.60
N LEU A 900 26.23 12.60 21.39
CA LEU A 900 26.90 13.85 20.95
C LEU A 900 26.40 15.15 21.61
#